data_AF-A0A2T0UDT4-F1
#
_entry.id   AF-A0A2T0UDT4-F1
#
_cell.length_a   1.000
_cell.length_b   1.000
_cell.length_c   1.000
_cell.angle_alpha   90.00
_cell.angle_beta   90.00
_cell.angle_gamma   90.00
#
_symmetry.space_group_name_H-M   'P 1'
#
loop_
_entity.id
_entity.type
_entity.pdbx_description
1 polymer ?
#
loop_
_entity_poly.entity_id
_entity_poly.type
_entity_poly.pdbx_seq_one_letter_code
_entity_poly.pdbx_strand_id
1 'polypeptide(L)'
;MTAAAEDHLAAREWWERVSARRTLWWRRRPELAKRIGLVANLVTWAALAVLLVAVVTWPTMRWSVRVWVGVMWVALCWGLIAHTKTLALRTLFRILALSVPWSFAIALLSGWLARGPGGLREANAVAGAVVVASIVEEILKLGPLALLALAAPGRVRRFTVADWALVGFMSGLAFQLLEEALRRVLLFGPGRKSITDVLCSFGDAEQRLDCYEIPSFGLNPFGTGFGGNPPYAGHAVYTGLIAVGIGLAVRVIRGRLVGVFGALIAGLVPVALFLLSVLDHAARNGSLNETFDQIEDVVPRAVVWLHTATGGGHGREALLVALLVIGMVLDASLFRLANLADVLEDRPVGFLERRYLAVRRATAELGSARVGWFLGSGVDVIFILARDLRDSVLLLFSPAPGPSWRSRAARRVRDVRGLWEQQRRQREEVVRWAFDTPPHGRRLFRAVAALLTLVALALVFVATPLLTAALDIELNGPRPSPWLAGVLEALGEWWNDLPPGLKVAGVVVLGAAVIASGGTLAFALGVGGAVWTALDRADDLGRFVDDPRGTMDEYLAQNSPSDVAVDAGLLVLSFMGEGAVAAAGGRAARAGLDAAEDAGLTRSLRDHIGELPRAIVSIDPALGSRVYSGGGLPLRSQLPEWLRRVREGSKFHRAEQASLNQIPGGSSETYVRKVKPGTGDEIEYFDTRYNRVDHYNDYERQIRSIKHTQLAEVQESTALRYLDELATKYKPGTPIADVPSTPERLLGKSLKGQMILHVPIQESPIPDAVLNRAADLNIKIIDITGRLYT
;
A
#
# COMPACT_ATOMS: atom_id res chain seq x y z
N MET A 1 24.43 -3.82 -21.49
CA MET A 1 23.56 -4.09 -20.33
C MET A 1 24.40 -4.86 -19.33
N THR A 2 24.67 -4.34 -18.13
CA THR A 2 25.53 -5.02 -17.15
C THR A 2 24.68 -5.81 -16.15
N ALA A 3 25.29 -6.87 -15.58
CA ALA A 3 24.69 -7.75 -14.58
C ALA A 3 24.05 -7.03 -13.38
N ALA A 4 24.44 -5.79 -13.07
CA ALA A 4 23.82 -4.96 -12.02
C ALA A 4 22.50 -4.27 -12.45
N ALA A 5 22.36 -3.92 -13.73
CA ALA A 5 21.09 -3.44 -14.30
C ALA A 5 20.13 -4.63 -14.52
N GLU A 6 20.68 -5.78 -14.88
CA GLU A 6 19.97 -7.06 -14.81
C GLU A 6 19.62 -7.44 -13.36
N ASP A 7 20.47 -7.19 -12.37
CA ASP A 7 20.15 -7.40 -10.94
C ASP A 7 19.16 -6.39 -10.39
N HIS A 8 19.16 -5.13 -10.83
CA HIS A 8 18.11 -4.17 -10.45
C HIS A 8 16.77 -4.47 -11.13
N LEU A 9 16.79 -5.12 -12.31
CA LEU A 9 15.60 -5.65 -12.98
C LEU A 9 15.17 -7.03 -12.43
N ALA A 10 16.12 -7.84 -11.95
CA ALA A 10 15.91 -9.15 -11.33
C ALA A 10 15.52 -9.02 -9.84
N ALA A 11 15.95 -7.95 -9.17
CA ALA A 11 15.53 -7.57 -7.83
C ALA A 11 14.17 -6.87 -7.82
N ARG A 12 13.57 -6.57 -8.97
CA ARG A 12 12.16 -6.13 -9.03
C ARG A 12 11.24 -7.33 -8.95
N GLU A 13 10.36 -7.31 -7.95
CA GLU A 13 9.29 -8.30 -7.88
C GLU A 13 8.37 -8.20 -9.11
N TRP A 14 7.63 -9.26 -9.37
CA TRP A 14 6.74 -9.35 -10.53
C TRP A 14 5.79 -8.14 -10.61
N TRP A 15 5.24 -7.70 -9.47
CA TRP A 15 4.32 -6.56 -9.41
C TRP A 15 5.03 -5.21 -9.64
N GLU A 16 6.30 -5.07 -9.24
CA GLU A 16 7.11 -3.87 -9.53
C GLU A 16 7.36 -3.75 -11.03
N ARG A 17 7.63 -4.89 -11.69
CA ARG A 17 7.79 -4.97 -13.15
C ARG A 17 6.48 -4.64 -13.87
N VAL A 18 5.35 -5.20 -13.41
CA VAL A 18 4.01 -4.89 -13.95
C VAL A 18 3.67 -3.40 -13.75
N SER A 19 3.91 -2.86 -12.55
CA SER A 19 3.66 -1.45 -12.26
C SER A 19 4.51 -0.52 -13.12
N ALA A 20 5.81 -0.81 -13.28
CA ALA A 20 6.69 -0.02 -14.15
C ALA A 20 6.25 -0.05 -15.62
N ARG A 21 5.87 -1.23 -16.14
CA ARG A 21 5.32 -1.38 -17.49
C ARG A 21 4.02 -0.61 -17.66
N ARG A 22 3.10 -0.70 -16.69
CA ARG A 22 1.84 0.03 -16.68
C ARG A 22 2.08 1.55 -16.67
N THR A 23 2.98 2.05 -15.83
CA THR A 23 3.34 3.48 -15.79
C THR A 23 3.93 3.95 -17.12
N LEU A 24 4.83 3.17 -17.71
CA LEU A 24 5.39 3.50 -19.03
C LEU A 24 4.31 3.50 -20.12
N TRP A 25 3.40 2.53 -20.09
CA TRP A 25 2.29 2.41 -21.04
C TRP A 25 1.37 3.63 -21.00
N TRP A 26 1.02 4.11 -19.79
CA TRP A 26 0.24 5.33 -19.61
C TRP A 26 1.00 6.60 -20.03
N ARG A 27 2.30 6.69 -19.73
CA ARG A 27 3.14 7.83 -20.17
C ARG A 27 3.21 7.94 -21.69
N ARG A 28 3.22 6.82 -22.40
CA ARG A 28 3.17 6.79 -23.88
C ARG A 28 1.79 7.12 -24.46
N ARG A 29 0.72 7.08 -23.64
CA ARG A 29 -0.67 7.32 -24.06
C ARG A 29 -1.35 8.35 -23.14
N PRO A 30 -0.87 9.59 -23.11
CA PRO A 30 -1.36 10.60 -22.17
C PRO A 30 -2.85 10.92 -22.38
N GLU A 31 -3.32 10.97 -23.63
CA GLU A 31 -4.73 11.27 -23.91
C GLU A 31 -5.66 10.14 -23.48
N LEU A 32 -5.27 8.88 -23.71
CA LEU A 32 -6.03 7.73 -23.22
C LEU A 32 -6.06 7.69 -21.68
N ALA A 33 -4.93 8.00 -21.03
CA ALA A 33 -4.85 8.11 -19.57
C ALA A 33 -5.82 9.16 -19.02
N LYS A 34 -5.90 10.32 -19.66
CA LYS A 34 -6.84 11.39 -19.31
C LYS A 34 -8.29 10.94 -19.49
N ARG A 35 -8.63 10.34 -20.63
CA ARG A 35 -10.00 9.86 -20.93
C ARG A 35 -10.45 8.80 -19.94
N ILE A 36 -9.62 7.80 -19.67
CA ILE A 36 -9.94 6.73 -18.70
C ILE A 36 -10.04 7.31 -17.28
N GLY A 37 -9.16 8.25 -16.91
CA GLY A 37 -9.28 8.97 -15.65
C GLY A 37 -10.58 9.76 -15.51
N LEU A 38 -11.05 10.39 -16.59
CA LEU A 38 -12.33 11.10 -16.63
C LEU A 38 -13.52 10.13 -16.47
N VAL A 39 -13.51 8.99 -17.19
CA VAL A 39 -14.54 7.96 -17.05
C VAL A 39 -14.56 7.40 -15.62
N ALA A 40 -13.40 7.08 -15.05
CA ALA A 40 -13.32 6.58 -13.67
C ALA A 40 -13.89 7.59 -12.66
N ASN A 41 -13.64 8.89 -12.86
CA ASN A 41 -14.22 9.94 -12.02
C ASN A 41 -15.75 10.02 -12.20
N LEU A 42 -16.26 9.97 -13.43
CA LEU A 42 -17.70 9.98 -13.69
C LEU A 42 -18.40 8.78 -13.06
N VAL A 43 -17.82 7.58 -13.19
CA VAL A 43 -18.34 6.36 -12.55
C VAL A 43 -18.34 6.48 -11.03
N THR A 44 -17.31 7.08 -10.44
CA THR A 44 -17.27 7.33 -8.99
C THR A 44 -18.37 8.29 -8.55
N TRP A 45 -18.60 9.38 -9.29
CA TRP A 45 -19.70 10.31 -9.01
C TRP A 45 -21.07 9.67 -9.19
N ALA A 46 -21.26 8.85 -10.21
CA ALA A 46 -22.48 8.09 -10.43
C ALA A 46 -22.74 7.10 -9.28
N ALA A 47 -21.70 6.40 -8.80
CA ALA A 47 -21.80 5.53 -7.64
C ALA A 47 -22.22 6.30 -6.37
N LEU A 48 -21.63 7.47 -6.11
CA LEU A 48 -22.06 8.32 -4.99
C LEU A 48 -23.51 8.79 -5.13
N ALA A 49 -23.96 9.11 -6.35
CA ALA A 49 -25.36 9.45 -6.61
C ALA A 49 -26.30 8.27 -6.37
N VAL A 50 -25.92 7.05 -6.75
CA VAL A 50 -26.67 5.82 -6.45
C VAL A 50 -26.80 5.62 -4.95
N LEU A 51 -25.72 5.77 -4.18
CA LEU A 51 -25.76 5.65 -2.72
C LEU A 51 -26.67 6.70 -2.09
N LEU A 52 -26.62 7.94 -2.59
CA LEU A 52 -27.50 9.02 -2.14
C LEU A 52 -28.98 8.69 -2.44
N VAL A 53 -29.28 8.24 -3.65
CA VAL A 53 -30.64 7.81 -4.02
C VAL A 53 -31.10 6.68 -3.10
N ALA A 54 -30.28 5.66 -2.87
CA ALA A 54 -30.63 4.54 -1.99
C ALA A 54 -30.93 5.00 -0.55
N VAL A 55 -30.17 5.95 -0.01
CA VAL A 55 -30.44 6.54 1.31
C VAL A 55 -31.79 7.24 1.36
N VAL A 56 -32.16 7.95 0.29
CA VAL A 56 -33.40 8.74 0.20
C VAL A 56 -34.61 7.83 -0.06
N THR A 57 -34.50 6.85 -0.96
CA THR A 57 -35.65 6.12 -1.50
C THR A 57 -35.83 4.74 -0.90
N TRP A 58 -34.80 4.12 -0.30
CA TRP A 58 -34.87 2.75 0.21
C TRP A 58 -34.72 2.69 1.74
N PRO A 59 -35.84 2.51 2.48
CA PRO A 59 -35.82 2.53 3.93
C PRO A 59 -34.91 1.53 4.62
N THR A 60 -34.80 0.31 4.08
CA THR A 60 -33.95 -0.73 4.64
C THR A 60 -32.46 -0.44 4.38
N MET A 61 -32.10 -0.12 3.13
CA MET A 61 -30.70 0.13 2.75
C MET A 61 -30.11 1.42 3.33
N ARG A 62 -30.94 2.40 3.74
CA ARG A 62 -30.44 3.63 4.37
C ARG A 62 -29.54 3.33 5.55
N TRP A 63 -29.82 2.27 6.30
CA TRP A 63 -29.09 1.91 7.51
C TRP A 63 -27.72 1.31 7.18
N SER A 64 -27.67 0.45 6.17
CA SER A 64 -26.41 -0.13 5.66
C SER A 64 -25.51 0.94 5.04
N VAL A 65 -26.07 1.91 4.29
CA VAL A 65 -25.28 3.01 3.73
C VAL A 65 -24.73 3.94 4.82
N ARG A 66 -25.41 4.11 5.96
CA ARG A 66 -24.86 4.87 7.11
C ARG A 66 -23.63 4.20 7.72
N VAL A 67 -23.66 2.89 7.88
CA VAL A 67 -22.47 2.11 8.31
C VAL A 67 -21.34 2.35 7.35
N TRP A 68 -21.62 2.26 6.05
CA TRP A 68 -20.63 2.53 5.01
C TRP A 68 -20.02 3.93 5.15
N VAL A 69 -20.83 4.98 5.33
CA VAL A 69 -20.32 6.36 5.55
C VAL A 69 -19.44 6.43 6.80
N GLY A 70 -19.87 5.83 7.91
CA GLY A 70 -19.11 5.78 9.15
C GLY A 70 -17.77 5.08 9.01
N VAL A 71 -17.75 3.94 8.32
CA VAL A 71 -16.54 3.18 7.99
C VAL A 71 -15.61 4.01 7.09
N MET A 72 -16.14 4.68 6.07
CA MET A 72 -15.32 5.57 5.23
C MET A 72 -14.70 6.72 6.04
N TRP A 73 -15.46 7.31 6.97
CA TRP A 73 -15.00 8.36 7.86
C TRP A 73 -13.85 7.90 8.76
N VAL A 74 -14.03 6.77 9.44
CA VAL A 74 -13.01 6.19 10.33
C VAL A 74 -11.76 5.80 9.53
N ALA A 75 -11.93 5.13 8.37
CA ALA A 75 -10.83 4.79 7.47
C ALA A 75 -10.03 6.02 7.03
N LEU A 76 -10.73 7.10 6.67
CA LEU A 76 -10.11 8.37 6.30
C LEU A 76 -9.29 8.93 7.48
N CYS A 77 -9.87 9.02 8.67
CA CYS A 77 -9.22 9.58 9.86
C CYS A 77 -7.94 8.81 10.23
N TRP A 78 -8.00 7.48 10.30
CA TRP A 78 -6.82 6.66 10.59
C TRP A 78 -5.76 6.80 9.50
N GLY A 79 -6.18 6.83 8.24
CA GLY A 79 -5.29 7.08 7.11
C GLY A 79 -4.66 8.48 7.13
N LEU A 80 -5.25 9.47 7.79
CA LEU A 80 -4.68 10.81 7.95
C LEU A 80 -3.76 10.90 9.19
N ILE A 81 -4.15 10.30 10.32
CA ILE A 81 -3.41 10.37 11.59
C ILE A 81 -2.06 9.63 11.51
N ALA A 82 -1.98 8.52 10.78
CA ALA A 82 -0.78 7.71 10.66
C ALA A 82 0.27 8.34 9.72
N HIS A 83 0.89 9.43 10.17
CA HIS A 83 1.79 10.24 9.34
C HIS A 83 3.12 9.56 8.97
N THR A 84 3.55 8.47 9.60
CA THR A 84 4.80 7.77 9.21
C THR A 84 4.59 6.71 8.13
N LYS A 85 3.34 6.45 7.72
CA LYS A 85 3.00 5.43 6.73
C LYS A 85 3.69 5.64 5.38
N THR A 86 3.99 4.53 4.69
CA THR A 86 4.45 4.54 3.29
C THR A 86 3.31 4.30 2.31
N LEU A 87 2.20 3.73 2.77
CA LEU A 87 1.03 3.47 1.95
C LEU A 87 0.27 4.76 1.60
N ALA A 88 -0.13 4.85 0.33
CA ALA A 88 -1.03 5.90 -0.12
C ALA A 88 -2.44 5.63 0.42
N LEU A 89 -3.19 6.70 0.72
CA LEU A 89 -4.57 6.59 1.21
C LEU A 89 -5.45 5.78 0.25
N ARG A 90 -5.32 6.01 -1.07
CA ARG A 90 -5.99 5.21 -2.11
C ARG A 90 -5.72 3.70 -2.00
N THR A 91 -4.55 3.30 -1.50
CA THR A 91 -4.20 1.89 -1.35
C THR A 91 -4.90 1.29 -0.15
N LEU A 92 -5.04 2.05 0.95
CA LEU A 92 -5.78 1.63 2.14
C LEU A 92 -7.26 1.42 1.82
N PHE A 93 -7.88 2.37 1.12
CA PHE A 93 -9.27 2.25 0.65
C PHE A 93 -9.48 1.05 -0.30
N ARG A 94 -8.52 0.77 -1.18
CA ARG A 94 -8.56 -0.46 -1.99
C ARG A 94 -8.45 -1.74 -1.18
N ILE A 95 -7.61 -1.75 -0.14
CA ILE A 95 -7.51 -2.90 0.77
C ILE A 95 -8.84 -3.10 1.48
N LEU A 96 -9.46 -2.03 1.98
CA LEU A 96 -10.79 -2.08 2.57
C LEU A 96 -11.81 -2.66 1.58
N ALA A 97 -11.89 -2.11 0.36
CA ALA A 97 -12.82 -2.59 -0.68
C ALA A 97 -12.60 -4.06 -1.06
N LEU A 98 -11.34 -4.52 -1.14
CA LEU A 98 -10.98 -5.91 -1.40
C LEU A 98 -11.32 -6.83 -0.23
N SER A 99 -11.29 -6.31 1.00
CA SER A 99 -11.54 -7.08 2.22
C SER A 99 -13.03 -7.28 2.50
N VAL A 100 -13.93 -6.50 1.87
CA VAL A 100 -15.39 -6.70 1.98
C VAL A 100 -15.83 -8.06 1.43
N PRO A 101 -15.55 -8.44 0.16
CA PRO A 101 -15.92 -9.77 -0.33
C PRO A 101 -15.14 -10.89 0.34
N TRP A 102 -13.92 -10.61 0.82
CA TRP A 102 -13.20 -11.57 1.65
C TRP A 102 -13.93 -11.85 2.97
N SER A 103 -14.52 -10.82 3.60
CA SER A 103 -15.31 -10.98 4.83
C SER A 103 -16.57 -11.83 4.59
N PHE A 104 -17.13 -11.77 3.39
CA PHE A 104 -18.22 -12.65 2.98
C PHE A 104 -17.75 -14.11 2.86
N ALA A 105 -16.54 -14.34 2.30
CA ALA A 105 -15.95 -15.68 2.27
C ALA A 105 -15.65 -16.23 3.68
N ILE A 106 -15.23 -15.38 4.63
CA ILE A 106 -15.06 -15.76 6.04
C ILE A 106 -16.38 -16.27 6.61
N ALA A 107 -17.47 -15.54 6.36
CA ALA A 107 -18.79 -15.89 6.86
C ALA A 107 -19.29 -17.23 6.30
N LEU A 108 -19.12 -17.48 4.99
CA LEU A 108 -19.45 -18.76 4.37
C LEU A 108 -18.65 -19.91 4.97
N LEU A 109 -17.33 -19.74 5.14
CA LEU A 109 -16.47 -20.76 5.73
C LEU A 109 -16.83 -21.02 7.19
N SER A 110 -17.14 -19.97 7.95
CA SER A 110 -17.51 -20.12 9.35
C SER A 110 -18.84 -20.85 9.50
N GLY A 111 -19.81 -20.57 8.63
CA GLY A 111 -21.05 -21.36 8.53
C GLY A 111 -20.78 -22.82 8.19
N TRP A 112 -19.86 -23.09 7.25
CA TRP A 112 -19.46 -24.45 6.90
C TRP A 112 -18.80 -25.20 8.07
N LEU A 113 -17.91 -24.55 8.82
CA LEU A 113 -17.28 -25.13 10.00
C LEU A 113 -18.29 -25.40 11.13
N ALA A 114 -19.35 -24.59 11.23
CA ALA A 114 -20.38 -24.73 12.25
C ALA A 114 -21.42 -25.82 11.93
N ARG A 115 -21.70 -26.12 10.65
CA ARG A 115 -22.80 -27.02 10.23
C ARG A 115 -22.38 -28.26 9.44
N GLY A 116 -21.25 -28.21 8.73
CA GLY A 116 -20.90 -29.21 7.72
C GLY A 116 -20.25 -30.50 8.26
N PRO A 117 -20.18 -31.56 7.44
CA PRO A 117 -19.67 -32.89 7.80
C PRO A 117 -18.16 -32.94 8.07
N GLY A 118 -17.42 -31.87 7.78
CA GLY A 118 -16.01 -31.69 8.13
C GLY A 118 -15.76 -30.76 9.33
N GLY A 119 -16.81 -30.25 9.96
CA GLY A 119 -16.76 -29.22 10.99
C GLY A 119 -17.27 -29.73 12.32
N LEU A 120 -18.59 -29.82 12.52
CA LEU A 120 -19.28 -30.46 13.65
C LEU A 120 -20.71 -30.78 13.22
N ARG A 121 -21.20 -32.00 13.44
CA ARG A 121 -22.63 -32.29 13.29
C ARG A 121 -23.37 -31.62 14.45
N GLU A 122 -24.18 -30.61 14.14
CA GLU A 122 -25.11 -29.96 15.08
C GLU A 122 -24.46 -29.28 16.30
N ALA A 123 -23.32 -28.60 16.13
CA ALA A 123 -22.82 -27.75 17.20
C ALA A 123 -23.88 -26.72 17.61
N ASN A 124 -24.14 -26.59 18.91
CA ASN A 124 -25.05 -25.59 19.45
C ASN A 124 -24.67 -24.19 18.94
N ALA A 125 -25.67 -23.38 18.58
CA ALA A 125 -25.47 -22.03 18.03
C ALA A 125 -24.56 -21.15 18.90
N VAL A 126 -24.54 -21.40 20.22
CA VAL A 126 -23.61 -20.75 21.17
C VAL A 126 -22.17 -21.20 20.98
N ALA A 127 -21.90 -22.50 20.85
CA ALA A 127 -20.55 -23.02 20.66
C ALA A 127 -19.95 -22.55 19.32
N GLY A 128 -20.78 -22.49 18.27
CA GLY A 128 -20.43 -21.87 16.99
C GLY A 128 -20.07 -20.40 17.13
N ALA A 129 -20.92 -19.60 17.78
CA ALA A 129 -20.68 -18.17 17.98
C ALA A 129 -19.45 -17.88 18.88
N VAL A 130 -19.23 -18.66 19.93
CA VAL A 130 -18.16 -18.42 20.91
C VAL A 130 -16.80 -18.90 20.40
N VAL A 131 -16.73 -20.04 19.70
CA VAL A 131 -15.45 -20.65 19.30
C VAL A 131 -15.17 -20.48 17.81
N VAL A 132 -16.15 -20.80 16.95
CA VAL A 132 -15.93 -20.70 15.49
C VAL A 132 -15.76 -19.24 15.11
N ALA A 133 -16.68 -18.36 15.49
CA ALA A 133 -16.58 -16.94 15.13
C ALA A 133 -15.32 -16.27 15.72
N SER A 134 -15.01 -16.53 17.00
CA SER A 134 -13.87 -15.87 17.66
C SER A 134 -12.52 -16.29 17.07
N ILE A 135 -12.32 -17.57 16.74
CA ILE A 135 -11.04 -18.05 16.20
C ILE A 135 -10.99 -17.82 14.68
N VAL A 136 -12.00 -18.28 13.95
CA VAL A 136 -11.98 -18.30 12.48
C VAL A 136 -11.99 -16.88 11.94
N GLU A 137 -12.86 -16.01 12.46
CA GLU A 137 -12.96 -14.67 11.92
C GLU A 137 -11.73 -13.83 12.26
N GLU A 138 -11.21 -13.91 13.48
CA GLU A 138 -10.00 -13.15 13.86
C GLU A 138 -8.75 -13.62 13.10
N ILE A 139 -8.61 -14.93 12.84
CA ILE A 139 -7.53 -15.45 11.99
C ILE A 139 -7.71 -14.98 10.55
N LEU A 140 -8.89 -15.18 9.96
CA LEU A 140 -9.07 -14.96 8.53
C LEU A 140 -9.19 -13.49 8.17
N LYS A 141 -9.51 -12.59 9.11
CA LYS A 141 -9.36 -11.13 8.90
C LYS A 141 -7.92 -10.74 8.56
N LEU A 142 -6.91 -11.55 8.90
CA LEU A 142 -5.51 -11.36 8.48
C LEU A 142 -5.21 -11.92 7.08
N GLY A 143 -6.16 -12.60 6.44
CA GLY A 143 -6.04 -13.20 5.11
C GLY A 143 -5.52 -12.26 4.02
N PRO A 144 -6.05 -11.02 3.87
CA PRO A 144 -5.54 -10.07 2.89
C PRO A 144 -4.08 -9.69 3.12
N LEU A 145 -3.66 -9.59 4.39
CA LEU A 145 -2.29 -9.31 4.77
C LEU A 145 -1.37 -10.51 4.50
N ALA A 146 -1.82 -11.73 4.80
CA ALA A 146 -1.12 -12.97 4.48
C ALA A 146 -0.93 -13.13 2.97
N LEU A 147 -1.98 -12.90 2.18
CA LEU A 147 -1.92 -12.93 0.72
C LEU A 147 -0.89 -11.93 0.17
N LEU A 148 -0.88 -10.70 0.70
CA LEU A 148 0.13 -9.70 0.32
C LEU A 148 1.56 -10.15 0.72
N ALA A 149 1.73 -10.75 1.90
CA ALA A 149 3.02 -11.25 2.37
C ALA A 149 3.56 -12.39 1.49
N LEU A 150 2.67 -13.26 0.98
CA LEU A 150 3.02 -14.36 0.10
C LEU A 150 3.28 -13.90 -1.34
N ALA A 151 2.37 -13.09 -1.90
CA ALA A 151 2.42 -12.65 -3.29
C ALA A 151 3.45 -11.54 -3.54
N ALA A 152 3.63 -10.63 -2.58
CA ALA A 152 4.51 -9.46 -2.68
C ALA A 152 5.38 -9.30 -1.41
N PRO A 153 6.21 -10.30 -1.05
CA PRO A 153 6.99 -10.28 0.19
C PRO A 153 7.91 -9.07 0.27
N GLY A 154 8.49 -8.62 -0.85
CA GLY A 154 9.29 -7.41 -0.92
C GLY A 154 8.51 -6.14 -0.60
N ARG A 155 7.22 -6.07 -0.97
CA ARG A 155 6.35 -4.94 -0.57
C ARG A 155 6.08 -4.94 0.93
N VAL A 156 5.66 -6.08 1.48
CA VAL A 156 5.30 -6.19 2.91
C VAL A 156 6.53 -6.03 3.81
N ARG A 157 7.71 -6.49 3.38
CA ARG A 157 8.99 -6.22 4.06
C ARG A 157 9.33 -4.75 4.21
N ARG A 158 8.70 -3.87 3.41
CA ARG A 158 8.88 -2.41 3.43
C ARG A 158 7.73 -1.67 4.13
N PHE A 159 6.82 -2.39 4.77
CA PHE A 159 5.83 -1.77 5.64
C PHE A 159 6.50 -1.17 6.86
N THR A 160 6.11 0.07 7.17
CA THR A 160 6.35 0.66 8.48
C THR A 160 5.41 0.06 9.51
N VAL A 161 5.66 0.30 10.81
CA VAL A 161 4.73 -0.18 11.86
C VAL A 161 3.33 0.41 11.63
N ALA A 162 3.27 1.69 11.22
CA ALA A 162 2.01 2.33 10.85
C ALA A 162 1.32 1.65 9.65
N ASP A 163 2.06 1.20 8.64
CA ASP A 163 1.48 0.48 7.50
C ASP A 163 0.86 -0.86 7.95
N TRP A 164 1.52 -1.61 8.83
CA TRP A 164 0.97 -2.84 9.39
C TRP A 164 -0.35 -2.57 10.14
N ALA A 165 -0.33 -1.60 11.05
CA ALA A 165 -1.52 -1.21 11.82
C ALA A 165 -2.70 -0.85 10.90
N LEU A 166 -2.46 0.00 9.89
CA LEU A 166 -3.50 0.43 8.96
C LEU A 166 -4.03 -0.70 8.09
N VAL A 167 -3.19 -1.61 7.60
CA VAL A 167 -3.67 -2.73 6.77
C VAL A 167 -4.55 -3.67 7.59
N GLY A 168 -4.14 -4.02 8.81
CA GLY A 168 -4.97 -4.81 9.72
C GLY A 168 -6.28 -4.09 10.07
N PHE A 169 -6.19 -2.81 10.44
CA PHE A 169 -7.36 -1.99 10.76
C PHE A 169 -8.36 -1.91 9.59
N MET A 170 -7.89 -1.70 8.35
CA MET A 170 -8.76 -1.65 7.16
C MET A 170 -9.44 -3.00 6.86
N SER A 171 -8.74 -4.11 7.13
CA SER A 171 -9.31 -5.45 6.95
C SER A 171 -10.41 -5.73 7.98
N GLY A 172 -10.14 -5.47 9.27
CA GLY A 172 -11.14 -5.59 10.32
C GLY A 172 -12.31 -4.63 10.16
N LEU A 173 -12.06 -3.42 9.65
CA LEU A 173 -13.11 -2.43 9.36
C LEU A 173 -13.97 -2.85 8.18
N ALA A 174 -13.42 -3.55 7.18
CA ALA A 174 -14.20 -4.13 6.09
C ALA A 174 -15.09 -5.29 6.57
N PHE A 175 -14.59 -6.11 7.49
CA PHE A 175 -15.38 -7.14 8.15
C PHE A 175 -16.53 -6.54 8.94
N GLN A 176 -16.23 -5.54 9.77
CA GLN A 176 -17.23 -4.81 10.53
C GLN A 176 -18.25 -4.12 9.60
N LEU A 177 -17.80 -3.53 8.49
CA LEU A 177 -18.72 -2.97 7.48
C LEU A 177 -19.72 -4.01 6.99
N LEU A 178 -19.25 -5.20 6.60
CA LEU A 178 -20.13 -6.24 6.09
C LEU A 178 -21.11 -6.69 7.17
N GLU A 179 -20.60 -7.08 8.33
CA GLU A 179 -21.43 -7.57 9.43
C GLU A 179 -22.50 -6.56 9.86
N GLU A 180 -22.09 -5.31 10.08
CA GLU A 180 -22.98 -4.23 10.51
C GLU A 180 -23.98 -3.81 9.44
N ALA A 181 -23.57 -3.83 8.17
CA ALA A 181 -24.45 -3.51 7.06
C ALA A 181 -25.55 -4.56 6.91
N LEU A 182 -25.21 -5.84 7.04
CA LEU A 182 -26.15 -6.95 6.93
C LEU A 182 -27.05 -7.06 8.16
N ARG A 183 -26.50 -6.96 9.38
CA ARG A 183 -27.29 -6.98 10.62
C ARG A 183 -28.38 -5.90 10.62
N ARG A 184 -28.08 -4.70 10.10
CA ARG A 184 -29.07 -3.61 9.99
C ARG A 184 -30.15 -3.84 8.94
N VAL A 185 -29.87 -4.58 7.87
CA VAL A 185 -30.93 -5.00 6.91
C VAL A 185 -31.95 -5.88 7.63
N LEU A 186 -31.48 -6.82 8.44
CA LEU A 186 -32.33 -7.76 9.17
C LEU A 186 -33.09 -7.09 10.32
N LEU A 187 -32.43 -6.27 11.14
CA LEU A 187 -33.04 -5.64 12.31
C LEU A 187 -34.03 -4.51 11.96
N PHE A 188 -33.85 -3.85 10.81
CA PHE A 188 -34.65 -2.68 10.40
C PHE A 188 -35.40 -2.87 9.07
N GLY A 189 -35.74 -4.12 8.74
CA GLY A 189 -36.63 -4.51 7.64
C GLY A 189 -38.05 -3.90 7.74
N PRO A 190 -38.92 -4.07 6.73
CA PRO A 190 -40.15 -3.31 6.57
C PRO A 190 -41.08 -3.33 7.80
N GLY A 191 -41.54 -2.15 8.24
CA GLY A 191 -42.58 -1.99 9.26
C GLY A 191 -42.39 -0.86 10.28
N ARG A 192 -41.22 -0.22 10.41
CA ARG A 192 -41.02 0.84 11.43
C ARG A 192 -40.12 2.02 10.99
N LYS A 193 -40.80 3.18 10.83
CA LYS A 193 -40.36 4.59 11.02
C LYS A 193 -39.69 5.43 9.89
N SER A 194 -39.89 6.74 10.08
CA SER A 194 -40.11 7.87 9.16
C SER A 194 -38.83 8.59 8.68
N ILE A 195 -39.00 9.53 7.75
CA ILE A 195 -37.99 10.36 7.08
C ILE A 195 -37.19 11.28 8.03
N THR A 196 -37.61 11.42 9.29
CA THR A 196 -36.97 12.25 10.32
C THR A 196 -35.74 11.60 10.97
N ASP A 197 -35.47 10.31 10.73
CA ASP A 197 -34.34 9.58 11.32
C ASP A 197 -32.99 9.82 10.62
N VAL A 198 -32.90 10.80 9.71
CA VAL A 198 -31.78 10.96 8.74
C VAL A 198 -30.56 11.73 9.25
N LEU A 199 -30.68 12.58 10.29
CA LEU A 199 -29.57 13.50 10.65
C LEU A 199 -29.13 13.54 12.12
N CYS A 200 -29.85 12.90 13.04
CA CYS A 200 -29.53 12.59 14.45
C CYS A 200 -30.88 12.39 15.15
N SER A 201 -31.01 11.41 16.05
CA SER A 201 -32.18 11.38 16.92
C SER A 201 -31.92 12.32 18.09
N PHE A 202 -32.70 13.38 18.17
CA PHE A 202 -33.13 13.86 19.48
C PHE A 202 -34.49 13.21 19.76
N GLY A 203 -34.45 12.18 20.61
CA GLY A 203 -35.58 11.41 21.17
C GLY A 203 -35.99 10.16 20.36
N ASP A 204 -35.86 8.93 20.84
CA ASP A 204 -34.96 8.33 21.81
C ASP A 204 -34.32 7.13 21.05
N ALA A 205 -33.51 7.44 20.03
CA ALA A 205 -32.77 6.44 19.25
C ALA A 205 -31.42 6.10 19.88
N GLU A 206 -30.95 6.91 20.84
CA GLU A 206 -29.87 6.54 21.75
C GLU A 206 -30.33 5.33 22.57
N GLN A 207 -31.51 5.36 23.18
CA GLN A 207 -32.12 4.17 23.81
C GLN A 207 -32.31 2.97 22.88
N ARG A 208 -32.55 3.14 21.57
CA ARG A 208 -32.70 2.00 20.63
C ARG A 208 -31.36 1.48 20.10
N LEU A 209 -30.35 2.33 19.99
CA LEU A 209 -28.98 1.94 19.64
C LEU A 209 -28.26 1.33 20.86
N ASP A 210 -28.55 1.83 22.06
CA ASP A 210 -28.17 1.27 23.36
C ASP A 210 -28.91 -0.06 23.62
N CYS A 211 -30.19 -0.18 23.25
CA CYS A 211 -30.98 -1.41 23.43
C CYS A 211 -30.58 -2.55 22.47
N TYR A 212 -29.94 -2.25 21.34
CA TYR A 212 -29.38 -3.27 20.42
C TYR A 212 -27.84 -3.30 20.41
N GLU A 213 -27.17 -2.49 21.23
CA GLU A 213 -25.70 -2.49 21.38
C GLU A 213 -24.91 -2.32 20.06
N ILE A 214 -25.48 -1.56 19.12
CA ILE A 214 -24.98 -1.42 17.75
C ILE A 214 -23.93 -0.30 17.66
N PRO A 215 -22.78 -0.46 16.95
CA PRO A 215 -21.77 0.58 16.80
C PRO A 215 -22.37 1.87 16.22
N SER A 216 -22.35 2.94 17.00
CA SER A 216 -22.63 4.28 16.51
C SER A 216 -21.33 4.84 15.92
N PHE A 217 -21.19 4.83 14.60
CA PHE A 217 -20.11 5.54 13.92
C PHE A 217 -20.32 7.05 14.09
N GLY A 218 -19.86 7.59 15.23
CA GLY A 218 -19.92 9.01 15.56
C GLY A 218 -18.78 9.80 14.91
N LEU A 219 -18.65 11.08 15.30
CA LEU A 219 -17.53 11.91 14.87
C LEU A 219 -16.18 11.46 15.44
N ASN A 220 -16.20 10.69 16.54
CA ASN A 220 -15.00 10.12 17.14
C ASN A 220 -14.40 9.02 16.24
N PRO A 221 -13.19 9.20 15.69
CA PRO A 221 -12.59 8.21 14.80
C PRO A 221 -11.90 7.06 15.53
N PHE A 222 -11.82 7.10 16.86
CA PHE A 222 -11.09 6.11 17.67
C PHE A 222 -11.97 5.01 18.23
N GLY A 223 -13.29 5.21 18.26
CA GLY A 223 -14.27 4.22 18.73
C GLY A 223 -15.06 3.64 17.55
N THR A 224 -14.72 2.42 17.16
CA THR A 224 -15.60 1.55 16.35
C THR A 224 -16.31 0.51 17.21
N GLY A 225 -16.11 0.57 18.52
CA GLY A 225 -16.59 -0.41 19.48
C GLY A 225 -18.10 -0.43 19.63
N PHE A 226 -18.56 -1.57 20.11
CA PHE A 226 -19.92 -1.84 20.49
C PHE A 226 -20.07 -1.39 21.95
N GLY A 227 -21.07 -0.55 22.24
CA GLY A 227 -21.51 -0.37 23.62
C GLY A 227 -22.13 -1.67 24.10
N GLY A 228 -21.83 -2.12 25.32
CA GLY A 228 -22.36 -3.39 25.85
C GLY A 228 -21.55 -3.94 27.02
N ASN A 229 -22.04 -5.03 27.62
CA ASN A 229 -21.37 -5.75 28.71
C ASN A 229 -21.08 -7.21 28.29
N PRO A 230 -19.81 -7.65 28.22
CA PRO A 230 -18.60 -6.84 28.36
C PRO A 230 -18.38 -5.93 27.14
N PRO A 231 -17.65 -4.82 27.30
CA PRO A 231 -17.34 -3.91 26.20
C PRO A 231 -16.50 -4.60 25.13
N TYR A 232 -16.76 -4.27 23.86
CA TYR A 232 -16.04 -4.83 22.73
C TYR A 232 -15.63 -3.74 21.74
N ALA A 233 -14.31 -3.53 21.59
CA ALA A 233 -13.76 -2.42 20.80
C ALA A 233 -13.98 -2.51 19.27
N GLY A 234 -14.53 -3.64 18.79
CA GLY A 234 -14.85 -3.88 17.39
C GLY A 234 -13.71 -4.49 16.57
N HIS A 235 -14.07 -5.13 15.46
CA HIS A 235 -13.14 -5.93 14.66
C HIS A 235 -11.98 -5.13 14.07
N ALA A 236 -12.20 -3.85 13.72
CA ALA A 236 -11.14 -2.97 13.22
C ALA A 236 -10.01 -2.81 14.25
N VAL A 237 -10.35 -2.67 15.53
CA VAL A 237 -9.39 -2.45 16.61
C VAL A 237 -8.59 -3.72 16.86
N TYR A 238 -9.23 -4.87 17.02
CA TYR A 238 -8.53 -6.13 17.29
C TYR A 238 -7.65 -6.59 16.12
N THR A 239 -8.15 -6.51 14.88
CA THR A 239 -7.33 -6.82 13.70
C THR A 239 -6.16 -5.84 13.58
N GLY A 240 -6.39 -4.56 13.91
CA GLY A 240 -5.36 -3.53 14.02
C GLY A 240 -4.31 -3.82 15.10
N LEU A 241 -4.72 -4.32 16.27
CA LEU A 241 -3.84 -4.69 17.39
C LEU A 241 -2.90 -5.82 17.01
N ILE A 242 -3.43 -6.90 16.43
CA ILE A 242 -2.60 -8.01 15.96
C ILE A 242 -1.60 -7.50 14.92
N ALA A 243 -2.07 -6.73 13.93
CA ALA A 243 -1.22 -6.24 12.85
C ALA A 243 -0.13 -5.26 13.34
N VAL A 244 -0.46 -4.30 14.23
CA VAL A 244 0.55 -3.40 14.80
C VAL A 244 1.55 -4.18 15.67
N GLY A 245 1.09 -5.20 16.39
CA GLY A 245 1.97 -6.13 17.13
C GLY A 245 2.97 -6.81 16.20
N ILE A 246 2.52 -7.33 15.05
CA ILE A 246 3.39 -7.92 14.03
C ILE A 246 4.38 -6.86 13.53
N GLY A 247 3.92 -5.66 13.21
CA GLY A 247 4.76 -4.56 12.75
C GLY A 247 5.85 -4.18 13.75
N LEU A 248 5.49 -4.08 15.04
CA LEU A 248 6.42 -3.80 16.14
C LEU A 248 7.46 -4.92 16.28
N ALA A 249 7.04 -6.18 16.30
CA ALA A 249 7.92 -7.33 16.38
C ALA A 249 8.93 -7.32 15.22
N VAL A 250 8.44 -7.17 13.99
CA VAL A 250 9.27 -7.07 12.77
C VAL A 250 10.25 -5.91 12.88
N ARG A 251 9.81 -4.73 13.31
CA ARG A 251 10.63 -3.51 13.40
C ARG A 251 11.74 -3.62 14.45
N VAL A 252 11.42 -4.18 15.61
CA VAL A 252 12.35 -4.33 16.75
C VAL A 252 13.40 -5.41 16.45
N ILE A 253 12.96 -6.57 15.95
CA ILE A 253 13.84 -7.71 15.63
C ILE A 253 14.79 -7.35 14.47
N ARG A 254 14.26 -6.85 13.35
CA ARG A 254 15.08 -6.51 12.17
C ARG A 254 15.94 -5.28 12.41
N GLY A 255 15.46 -4.35 13.21
CA GLY A 255 16.21 -3.16 13.63
C GLY A 255 17.31 -3.45 14.65
N ARG A 256 17.41 -4.70 15.17
CA ARG A 256 18.34 -5.10 16.23
C ARG A 256 18.30 -4.15 17.45
N LEU A 257 17.10 -3.69 17.79
CA LEU A 257 16.90 -2.73 18.89
C LEU A 257 16.98 -3.40 20.26
N VAL A 258 16.90 -4.73 20.28
CA VAL A 258 16.92 -5.58 21.48
C VAL A 258 17.86 -6.77 21.24
N GLY A 259 18.34 -7.36 22.33
CA GLY A 259 19.07 -8.63 22.29
C GLY A 259 18.15 -9.83 22.00
N VAL A 260 18.71 -11.03 21.99
CA VAL A 260 17.99 -12.29 21.66
C VAL A 260 16.74 -12.47 22.53
N PHE A 261 16.86 -12.28 23.84
CA PHE A 261 15.73 -12.42 24.75
C PHE A 261 14.60 -11.41 24.46
N GLY A 262 14.95 -10.15 24.19
CA GLY A 262 13.96 -9.14 23.80
C GLY A 262 13.33 -9.43 22.44
N ALA A 263 14.06 -10.06 21.52
CA ALA A 263 13.52 -10.49 20.22
C ALA A 263 12.49 -11.62 20.40
N LEU A 264 12.71 -12.54 21.33
CA LEU A 264 11.74 -13.58 21.69
C LEU A 264 10.46 -12.97 22.27
N ILE A 265 10.59 -12.06 23.24
CA ILE A 265 9.43 -11.34 23.81
C ILE A 265 8.68 -10.59 22.72
N ALA A 266 9.38 -9.85 21.86
CA ALA A 266 8.76 -9.13 20.74
C ALA A 266 8.02 -10.06 19.79
N GLY A 267 8.53 -11.28 19.55
CA GLY A 267 7.86 -12.30 18.75
C GLY A 267 6.59 -12.89 19.38
N LEU A 268 6.46 -12.82 20.71
CA LEU A 268 5.26 -13.28 21.43
C LEU A 268 4.14 -12.23 21.49
N VAL A 269 4.45 -10.94 21.31
CA VAL A 269 3.45 -9.85 21.35
C VAL A 269 2.28 -10.07 20.37
N PRO A 270 2.49 -10.40 19.08
CA PRO A 270 1.39 -10.66 18.16
C PRO A 270 0.49 -11.83 18.60
N VAL A 271 1.09 -12.87 19.18
CA VAL A 271 0.36 -14.05 19.67
C VAL A 271 -0.49 -13.67 20.88
N ALA A 272 0.07 -12.91 21.83
CA ALA A 272 -0.68 -12.41 22.97
C ALA A 272 -1.86 -11.52 22.56
N LEU A 273 -1.67 -10.63 21.58
CA LEU A 273 -2.74 -9.77 21.07
C LEU A 273 -3.80 -10.55 20.28
N PHE A 274 -3.41 -11.63 19.59
CA PHE A 274 -4.36 -12.54 18.96
C PHE A 274 -5.18 -13.34 19.98
N LEU A 275 -4.54 -13.86 21.03
CA LEU A 275 -5.27 -14.55 22.11
C LEU A 275 -6.22 -13.57 22.81
N LEU A 276 -5.78 -12.34 23.05
CA LEU A 276 -6.62 -11.27 23.60
C LEU A 276 -7.86 -11.01 22.73
N SER A 277 -7.70 -10.91 21.41
CA SER A 277 -8.84 -10.69 20.51
C SER A 277 -9.81 -11.86 20.49
N VAL A 278 -9.30 -13.10 20.49
CA VAL A 278 -10.15 -14.30 20.57
C VAL A 278 -10.93 -14.32 21.87
N LEU A 279 -10.28 -14.03 23.01
CA LEU A 279 -10.93 -13.97 24.32
C LEU A 279 -12.03 -12.92 24.37
N ASP A 280 -11.73 -11.67 23.99
CA ASP A 280 -12.70 -10.58 24.07
C ASP A 280 -13.85 -10.74 23.05
N HIS A 281 -13.58 -11.35 21.89
CA HIS A 281 -14.61 -11.66 20.89
C HIS A 281 -15.49 -12.84 21.34
N ALA A 282 -14.90 -13.91 21.87
CA ALA A 282 -15.63 -15.02 22.48
C ALA A 282 -16.51 -14.51 23.63
N ALA A 283 -15.98 -13.61 24.46
CA ALA A 283 -16.72 -12.99 25.55
C ALA A 283 -17.92 -12.18 25.04
N ARG A 284 -17.73 -11.38 24.00
CA ARG A 284 -18.81 -10.63 23.37
C ARG A 284 -19.92 -11.53 22.80
N ASN A 285 -19.54 -12.59 22.09
CA ASN A 285 -20.52 -13.48 21.45
C ASN A 285 -21.26 -14.38 22.46
N GLY A 286 -20.60 -14.69 23.58
CA GLY A 286 -21.16 -15.47 24.67
C GLY A 286 -22.03 -14.67 25.63
N SER A 287 -21.82 -13.35 25.75
CA SER A 287 -22.43 -12.57 26.84
C SER A 287 -23.93 -12.33 26.74
N LEU A 288 -24.50 -12.29 25.53
CA LEU A 288 -25.93 -12.01 25.29
C LEU A 288 -26.49 -10.82 26.11
N ASN A 289 -25.64 -9.82 26.39
CA ASN A 289 -25.90 -8.62 27.20
C ASN A 289 -25.95 -8.84 28.74
N GLU A 290 -25.52 -10.01 29.23
CA GLU A 290 -25.20 -10.25 30.65
C GLU A 290 -23.70 -10.06 30.91
N THR A 291 -23.30 -9.94 32.17
CA THR A 291 -21.88 -9.84 32.53
C THR A 291 -21.21 -11.18 32.22
N PHE A 292 -20.07 -11.21 31.53
CA PHE A 292 -19.42 -12.47 31.15
C PHE A 292 -19.08 -13.36 32.37
N ASP A 293 -18.86 -12.75 33.53
CA ASP A 293 -18.64 -13.42 34.82
C ASP A 293 -19.88 -14.16 35.37
N GLN A 294 -21.09 -13.83 34.89
CA GLN A 294 -22.36 -14.43 35.32
C GLN A 294 -22.73 -15.67 34.51
N ILE A 295 -21.94 -15.99 33.49
CA ILE A 295 -22.19 -17.08 32.53
C ILE A 295 -21.35 -18.32 32.91
N GLU A 296 -21.26 -18.59 34.22
CA GLU A 296 -20.41 -19.66 34.81
C GLU A 296 -20.72 -21.05 34.25
N ASP A 297 -21.92 -21.26 33.70
CA ASP A 297 -22.39 -22.55 33.20
C ASP A 297 -22.09 -22.80 31.70
N VAL A 298 -21.52 -21.81 30.97
CA VAL A 298 -21.43 -21.86 29.49
C VAL A 298 -19.99 -21.71 28.95
N VAL A 299 -19.04 -21.19 29.75
CA VAL A 299 -17.66 -20.97 29.31
C VAL A 299 -16.67 -21.40 30.40
N PRO A 300 -15.55 -22.08 30.05
CA PRO A 300 -14.56 -22.52 31.04
C PRO A 300 -14.07 -21.37 31.94
N ARG A 301 -14.07 -21.58 33.27
CA ARG A 301 -13.68 -20.58 34.28
C ARG A 301 -12.32 -19.90 34.03
N ALA A 302 -11.38 -20.62 33.44
CA ALA A 302 -10.08 -20.06 33.07
C ALA A 302 -10.18 -18.95 32.01
N VAL A 303 -11.11 -19.08 31.05
CA VAL A 303 -11.36 -18.09 29.99
C VAL A 303 -11.99 -16.83 30.58
N VAL A 304 -12.98 -16.99 31.47
CA VAL A 304 -13.59 -15.89 32.23
C VAL A 304 -12.52 -15.15 33.03
N TRP A 305 -11.72 -15.88 33.81
CA TRP A 305 -10.63 -15.28 34.59
C TRP A 305 -9.62 -14.53 33.72
N LEU A 306 -9.21 -15.09 32.57
CA LEU A 306 -8.27 -14.45 31.65
C LEU A 306 -8.86 -13.17 31.02
N HIS A 307 -10.12 -13.19 30.61
CA HIS A 307 -10.81 -12.01 30.09
C HIS A 307 -10.82 -10.89 31.14
N THR A 308 -11.23 -11.20 32.37
CA THR A 308 -11.29 -10.24 33.48
C THR A 308 -9.88 -9.75 33.87
N ALA A 309 -8.89 -10.64 33.96
CA ALA A 309 -7.50 -10.30 34.28
C ALA A 309 -6.82 -9.41 33.22
N THR A 310 -7.26 -9.50 31.96
CA THR A 310 -6.76 -8.64 30.88
C THR A 310 -7.54 -7.33 30.77
N GLY A 311 -8.45 -7.04 31.70
CA GLY A 311 -9.20 -5.78 31.76
C GLY A 311 -10.61 -5.84 31.18
N GLY A 312 -11.17 -7.05 30.98
CA GLY A 312 -12.60 -7.24 30.66
C GLY A 312 -13.06 -6.55 29.37
N GLY A 313 -12.22 -6.56 28.33
CA GLY A 313 -12.52 -5.87 27.06
C GLY A 313 -12.32 -4.35 27.06
N HIS A 314 -12.01 -3.71 28.20
CA HIS A 314 -11.83 -2.26 28.27
C HIS A 314 -10.48 -1.79 27.68
N GLY A 315 -10.50 -0.58 27.10
CA GLY A 315 -9.30 0.18 26.76
C GLY A 315 -8.54 -0.29 25.52
N ARG A 316 -9.10 -1.18 24.70
CA ARG A 316 -8.41 -1.74 23.52
C ARG A 316 -8.20 -0.69 22.42
N GLU A 317 -9.10 0.28 22.29
CA GLU A 317 -8.95 1.42 21.39
C GLU A 317 -7.74 2.26 21.80
N ALA A 318 -7.64 2.59 23.09
CA ALA A 318 -6.52 3.34 23.64
C ALA A 318 -5.21 2.57 23.49
N LEU A 319 -5.23 1.25 23.71
CA LEU A 319 -4.08 0.38 23.48
C LEU A 319 -3.62 0.43 22.02
N LEU A 320 -4.54 0.33 21.05
CA LEU A 320 -4.18 0.40 19.63
C LEU A 320 -3.57 1.76 19.26
N VAL A 321 -4.16 2.86 19.74
CA VAL A 321 -3.62 4.20 19.52
C VAL A 321 -2.23 4.33 20.14
N ALA A 322 -2.03 3.84 21.37
CA ALA A 322 -0.73 3.85 22.03
C ALA A 322 0.32 3.06 21.24
N LEU A 323 -0.01 1.85 20.78
CA LEU A 323 0.89 1.03 19.98
C LEU A 323 1.18 1.65 18.60
N LEU A 324 0.20 2.32 17.99
CA LEU A 324 0.40 3.09 16.76
C LEU A 324 1.38 4.25 17.00
N VAL A 325 1.21 5.03 18.07
CA VAL A 325 2.11 6.13 18.42
C VAL A 325 3.53 5.62 18.66
N ILE A 326 3.69 4.53 19.42
CA ILE A 326 4.98 3.86 19.62
C ILE A 326 5.57 3.43 18.27
N GLY A 327 4.76 2.83 17.40
CA GLY A 327 5.12 2.46 16.05
C GLY A 327 5.62 3.65 15.22
N MET A 328 4.91 4.78 15.25
CA MET A 328 5.29 6.00 14.57
C MET A 328 6.61 6.56 15.10
N VAL A 329 6.86 6.49 16.41
CA VAL A 329 8.15 6.85 17.02
C VAL A 329 9.28 5.97 16.48
N LEU A 330 9.06 4.65 16.40
CA LEU A 330 10.04 3.71 15.83
C LEU A 330 10.24 3.89 14.32
N ASP A 331 9.20 4.28 13.58
CA ASP A 331 9.29 4.58 12.16
C ASP A 331 10.06 5.90 11.92
N ALA A 332 9.74 6.95 12.67
CA ALA A 332 10.46 8.23 12.59
C ALA A 332 11.94 8.06 12.94
N SER A 333 12.24 7.21 13.92
CA SER A 333 13.62 6.88 14.29
C SER A 333 14.43 6.28 13.13
N LEU A 334 13.77 5.58 12.21
CA LEU A 334 14.38 4.99 11.03
C LEU A 334 14.64 6.06 9.96
N PHE A 335 13.70 6.98 9.76
CA PHE A 335 13.82 8.05 8.78
C PHE A 335 14.94 9.05 9.09
N ARG A 336 15.40 9.10 10.34
CA ARG A 336 16.61 9.83 10.74
C ARG A 336 17.85 9.46 9.93
N LEU A 337 18.00 8.18 9.58
CA LEU A 337 19.21 7.67 8.91
C LEU A 337 19.37 8.17 7.47
N ALA A 338 18.32 8.76 6.88
CA ALA A 338 18.31 9.08 5.46
C ALA A 338 18.16 10.55 5.10
N ASN A 339 17.83 11.46 6.04
CA ASN A 339 17.39 12.81 5.63
C ASN A 339 17.76 13.99 6.55
N LEU A 340 18.60 13.81 7.58
CA LEU A 340 19.06 14.96 8.37
C LEU A 340 20.40 15.56 7.90
N ALA A 341 21.21 14.80 7.17
CA ALA A 341 22.46 15.32 6.59
C ALA A 341 22.20 16.15 5.31
N ASP A 342 21.24 15.75 4.46
CA ASP A 342 21.09 16.34 3.12
C ASP A 342 20.09 17.52 3.03
N VAL A 343 19.24 17.74 4.05
CA VAL A 343 18.24 18.83 4.04
C VAL A 343 18.79 20.16 4.59
N LEU A 344 19.95 20.13 5.24
CA LEU A 344 20.42 21.25 6.06
C LEU A 344 21.68 21.95 5.56
N GLU A 345 22.29 21.50 4.47
CA GLU A 345 23.53 22.13 4.00
C GLU A 345 23.33 23.35 3.09
N ASP A 346 22.14 23.60 2.51
CA ASP A 346 22.06 24.61 1.43
C ASP A 346 20.72 25.39 1.26
N ARG A 347 19.85 25.46 2.27
CA ARG A 347 18.65 26.33 2.22
C ARG A 347 18.51 27.17 3.48
N PRO A 348 17.91 28.39 3.40
CA PRO A 348 17.49 29.11 4.59
C PRO A 348 16.51 28.23 5.37
N VAL A 349 16.98 27.65 6.46
CA VAL A 349 16.19 26.83 7.37
C VAL A 349 15.09 27.69 7.96
N GLY A 350 13.82 27.32 7.79
CA GLY A 350 12.69 28.01 8.40
C GLY A 350 12.74 27.98 9.94
N PHE A 351 11.90 28.78 10.60
CA PHE A 351 11.83 28.80 12.06
C PHE A 351 11.58 27.40 12.66
N LEU A 352 10.70 26.62 12.04
CA LEU A 352 10.37 25.26 12.48
C LEU A 352 11.60 24.33 12.42
N GLU A 353 12.34 24.33 11.32
CA GLU A 353 13.54 23.52 11.11
C GLU A 353 14.64 23.89 12.10
N ARG A 354 14.87 25.20 12.33
CA ARG A 354 15.85 25.67 13.33
C ARG A 354 15.48 25.24 14.74
N ARG A 355 14.21 25.39 15.13
CA ARG A 355 13.72 24.97 16.46
C ARG A 355 13.82 23.46 16.63
N TYR A 356 13.41 22.69 15.62
CA TYR A 356 13.55 21.24 15.62
C TYR A 356 15.00 20.82 15.85
N LEU A 357 15.97 21.41 15.13
CA LEU A 357 17.39 21.06 15.30
C LEU A 357 17.92 21.41 16.69
N ALA A 358 17.55 22.56 17.22
CA ALA A 358 17.95 22.97 18.57
C ALA A 358 17.43 21.99 19.63
N VAL A 359 16.13 21.67 19.60
CA VAL A 359 15.51 20.70 20.51
C VAL A 359 16.09 19.30 20.31
N ARG A 360 16.42 18.91 19.07
CA ARG A 360 17.05 17.62 18.79
C ARG A 360 18.46 17.50 19.33
N ARG A 361 19.28 18.54 19.26
CA ARG A 361 20.60 18.56 19.89
C ARG A 361 20.49 18.43 21.41
N ALA A 362 19.62 19.22 22.02
CA ALA A 362 19.36 19.15 23.46
C ALA A 362 18.88 17.75 23.90
N THR A 363 17.97 17.12 23.15
CA THR A 363 17.51 15.76 23.46
C THR A 363 18.57 14.68 23.25
N ALA A 364 19.55 14.88 22.36
CA ALA A 364 20.65 13.94 22.20
C ALA A 364 21.62 13.96 23.40
N GLU A 365 21.68 15.08 24.11
CA GLU A 365 22.53 15.28 25.30
C GLU A 365 21.84 14.87 26.61
N LEU A 366 20.55 14.53 26.56
CA LEU A 366 19.74 14.16 27.72
C LEU A 366 19.87 12.67 28.08
N GLY A 367 20.48 12.40 29.24
CA GLY A 367 20.52 11.08 29.86
C GLY A 367 21.41 10.07 29.11
N SER A 368 21.03 8.80 29.14
CA SER A 368 21.77 7.76 28.39
C SER A 368 21.52 7.86 26.89
N ALA A 369 22.43 7.30 26.07
CA ALA A 369 22.27 7.26 24.61
C ALA A 369 20.92 6.66 24.15
N ARG A 370 20.35 5.71 24.92
CA ARG A 370 19.03 5.13 24.65
C ARG A 370 17.88 6.10 24.96
N VAL A 371 17.99 6.83 26.08
CA VAL A 371 17.01 7.85 26.48
C VAL A 371 17.01 9.01 25.48
N GLY A 372 18.19 9.53 25.13
CA GLY A 372 18.32 10.58 24.12
C GLY A 372 17.85 10.14 22.73
N TRP A 373 18.11 8.88 22.34
CA TRP A 373 17.57 8.29 21.10
C TRP A 373 16.04 8.25 21.11
N PHE A 374 15.42 7.84 22.23
CA PHE A 374 13.97 7.72 22.36
C PHE A 374 13.27 9.08 22.37
N LEU A 375 13.72 10.00 23.22
CA LEU A 375 13.20 11.38 23.29
C LEU A 375 13.36 12.08 21.93
N GLY A 376 14.53 11.92 21.31
CA GLY A 376 14.78 12.40 19.96
C GLY A 376 13.79 11.85 18.93
N SER A 377 13.41 10.56 19.03
CA SER A 377 12.43 9.93 18.13
C SER A 377 11.03 10.53 18.31
N GLY A 378 10.66 10.86 19.55
CA GLY A 378 9.41 11.59 19.84
C GLY A 378 9.40 12.96 19.16
N VAL A 379 10.49 13.71 19.27
CA VAL A 379 10.65 15.01 18.59
C VAL A 379 10.60 14.86 17.06
N ASP A 380 11.15 13.78 16.51
CA ASP A 380 11.10 13.50 15.06
C ASP A 380 9.66 13.29 14.57
N VAL A 381 8.82 12.56 15.31
CA VAL A 381 7.40 12.38 14.98
C VAL A 381 6.66 13.72 15.01
N ILE A 382 6.86 14.51 16.07
CA ILE A 382 6.23 15.83 16.21
C ILE A 382 6.64 16.74 15.06
N PHE A 383 7.93 16.73 14.67
CA PHE A 383 8.42 17.49 13.54
C PHE A 383 7.79 17.04 12.21
N ILE A 384 7.69 15.73 11.97
CA ILE A 384 7.02 15.20 10.77
C ILE A 384 5.57 15.69 10.71
N LEU A 385 4.84 15.61 11.82
CA LEU A 385 3.46 16.07 11.92
C LEU A 385 3.34 17.58 11.64
N ALA A 386 4.14 18.40 12.32
CA ALA A 386 4.12 19.84 12.19
C ALA A 386 4.53 20.29 10.77
N ARG A 387 5.55 19.66 10.19
CA ARG A 387 6.02 19.94 8.83
C ARG A 387 4.97 19.54 7.80
N ASP A 388 4.43 18.32 7.90
CA ASP A 388 3.42 17.82 6.96
C ASP A 388 2.15 18.70 7.02
N LEU A 389 1.73 19.15 8.21
CA LEU A 389 0.62 20.09 8.38
C LEU A 389 0.94 21.46 7.77
N ARG A 390 2.06 22.07 8.15
CA ARG A 390 2.50 23.38 7.65
C ARG A 390 2.57 23.39 6.12
N ASP A 391 3.27 22.44 5.53
CA ASP A 391 3.50 22.41 4.08
C ASP A 391 2.18 22.19 3.33
N SER A 392 1.26 21.39 3.90
CA SER A 392 -0.08 21.21 3.34
C SER A 392 -0.89 22.51 3.39
N VAL A 393 -0.89 23.21 4.53
CA VAL A 393 -1.56 24.50 4.70
C VAL A 393 -0.97 25.53 3.73
N LEU A 394 0.36 25.66 3.65
CA LEU A 394 1.01 26.59 2.74
C LEU A 394 0.63 26.34 1.27
N LEU A 395 0.55 25.08 0.83
CA LEU A 395 0.12 24.75 -0.53
C LEU A 395 -1.39 24.97 -0.76
N LEU A 396 -2.22 24.78 0.27
CA LEU A 396 -3.66 25.07 0.17
C LEU A 396 -3.96 26.57 0.07
N PHE A 397 -3.14 27.41 0.72
CA PHE A 397 -3.31 28.86 0.72
C PHE A 397 -2.39 29.59 -0.26
N SER A 398 -1.50 28.89 -0.97
CA SER A 398 -0.62 29.54 -1.94
C SER A 398 -1.39 30.19 -3.10
N PRO A 399 -0.83 31.27 -3.68
CA PRO A 399 -1.29 31.77 -4.97
C PRO A 399 -1.16 30.67 -6.02
N ALA A 400 -2.29 30.18 -6.52
CA ALA A 400 -2.32 29.22 -7.62
C ALA A 400 -2.71 29.97 -8.91
N PRO A 401 -1.89 29.94 -9.97
CA PRO A 401 -2.27 30.57 -11.24
C PRO A 401 -3.52 29.89 -11.81
N GLY A 402 -4.41 30.62 -12.48
CA GLY A 402 -5.60 30.00 -13.07
C GLY A 402 -6.77 30.91 -13.41
N PRO A 403 -7.50 30.61 -14.49
CA PRO A 403 -8.60 31.45 -14.97
C PRO A 403 -9.83 31.45 -14.03
N SER A 404 -10.04 30.39 -13.25
CA SER A 404 -11.21 30.27 -12.36
C SER A 404 -10.87 29.74 -10.97
N TRP A 405 -11.72 30.04 -9.98
CA TRP A 405 -11.57 29.53 -8.60
C TRP A 405 -11.51 28.00 -8.54
N ARG A 406 -12.32 27.31 -9.36
CA ARG A 406 -12.32 25.84 -9.48
C ARG A 406 -10.98 25.31 -9.97
N SER A 407 -10.39 25.97 -10.99
CA SER A 407 -9.10 25.57 -11.55
C SER A 407 -7.95 25.78 -10.56
N ARG A 408 -8.03 26.84 -9.73
CA ARG A 408 -7.08 27.13 -8.65
C ARG A 408 -7.19 26.12 -7.51
N ALA A 409 -8.41 25.83 -7.05
CA ALA A 409 -8.68 24.81 -6.03
C ALA A 409 -8.18 23.42 -6.47
N ALA A 410 -8.47 23.02 -7.72
CA ALA A 410 -8.02 21.74 -8.27
C ALA A 410 -6.48 21.64 -8.38
N ARG A 411 -5.77 22.75 -8.63
CA ARG A 411 -4.30 22.78 -8.61
C ARG A 411 -3.76 22.60 -7.19
N ARG A 412 -4.24 23.37 -6.22
CA ARG A 412 -3.84 23.25 -4.81
C ARG A 412 -3.97 21.82 -4.27
N VAL A 413 -5.11 21.17 -4.55
CA VAL A 413 -5.33 19.77 -4.16
C VAL A 413 -4.34 18.82 -4.83
N ARG A 414 -4.00 19.05 -6.11
CA ARG A 414 -2.97 18.26 -6.81
C ARG A 414 -1.59 18.47 -6.22
N ASP A 415 -1.24 19.69 -5.85
CA ASP A 415 0.07 20.04 -5.32
C ASP A 415 0.26 19.43 -3.91
N VAL A 416 -0.73 19.56 -3.02
CA VAL A 416 -0.74 18.89 -1.70
C VAL A 416 -0.63 17.37 -1.85
N ARG A 417 -1.40 16.80 -2.79
CA ARG A 417 -1.32 15.36 -3.07
C ARG A 417 0.07 14.97 -3.57
N GLY A 418 0.68 15.77 -4.44
CA GLY A 418 2.03 15.57 -4.96
C GLY A 418 3.08 15.59 -3.86
N LEU A 419 2.98 16.56 -2.94
CA LEU A 419 3.82 16.65 -1.74
C LEU A 419 3.71 15.38 -0.89
N TRP A 420 2.50 14.96 -0.53
CA TRP A 420 2.31 13.76 0.27
C TRP A 420 2.77 12.48 -0.44
N GLU A 421 2.63 12.41 -1.77
CA GLU A 421 3.17 11.32 -2.57
C GLU A 421 4.70 11.29 -2.55
N GLN A 422 5.36 12.45 -2.64
CA GLN A 422 6.81 12.57 -2.57
C GLN A 422 7.33 12.16 -1.19
N GLN A 423 6.76 12.70 -0.11
CA GLN A 423 7.16 12.37 1.27
C GLN A 423 7.04 10.87 1.56
N ARG A 424 5.97 10.21 1.09
CA ARG A 424 5.80 8.76 1.22
C ARG A 424 6.84 7.97 0.43
N ARG A 425 7.15 8.37 -0.80
CA ARG A 425 8.19 7.70 -1.61
C ARG A 425 9.55 7.79 -0.96
N GLN A 426 9.91 8.96 -0.41
CA GLN A 426 11.14 9.12 0.35
C GLN A 426 11.19 8.15 1.53
N ARG A 427 10.11 8.06 2.33
CA ARG A 427 10.02 7.09 3.44
C ARG A 427 10.17 5.65 2.94
N GLU A 428 9.45 5.27 1.89
CA GLU A 428 9.55 3.93 1.28
C GLU A 428 10.99 3.60 0.84
N GLU A 429 11.71 4.56 0.27
CA GLU A 429 13.12 4.41 -0.11
C GLU A 429 14.03 4.17 1.11
N VAL A 430 13.80 4.88 2.22
CA VAL A 430 14.52 4.63 3.48
C VAL A 430 14.27 3.21 3.98
N VAL A 431 13.00 2.78 4.03
CA VAL A 431 12.66 1.43 4.50
C VAL A 431 13.26 0.38 3.57
N ARG A 432 13.23 0.62 2.25
CA ARG A 432 13.87 -0.25 1.27
C ARG A 432 15.37 -0.38 1.54
N TRP A 433 16.07 0.73 1.73
CA TRP A 433 17.50 0.72 2.01
C TRP A 433 17.82 0.00 3.32
N ALA A 434 17.05 0.25 4.38
CA ALA A 434 17.30 -0.33 5.70
C ALA A 434 17.00 -1.83 5.77
N PHE A 435 16.00 -2.30 5.02
CA PHE A 435 15.38 -3.61 5.27
C PHE A 435 15.28 -4.53 4.04
N ASP A 436 15.31 -4.03 2.80
CA ASP A 436 15.20 -4.87 1.59
C ASP A 436 16.56 -5.39 1.13
N THR A 437 17.06 -6.44 1.82
CA THR A 437 18.24 -7.22 1.36
C THR A 437 17.92 -8.18 0.20
N PRO A 438 18.94 -8.62 -0.59
CA PRO A 438 18.87 -9.49 -1.80
C PRO A 438 17.96 -10.75 -1.72
N PRO A 439 17.75 -11.50 -2.82
CA PRO A 439 16.63 -12.45 -3.02
C PRO A 439 16.33 -13.42 -1.86
N HIS A 440 17.35 -13.86 -1.12
CA HIS A 440 17.22 -14.76 0.03
C HIS A 440 16.33 -14.21 1.15
N GLY A 441 16.42 -12.90 1.47
CA GLY A 441 15.60 -12.30 2.52
C GLY A 441 14.10 -12.30 2.21
N ARG A 442 13.74 -12.29 0.91
CA ARG A 442 12.35 -12.36 0.45
C ARG A 442 11.81 -13.78 0.49
N ARG A 443 12.62 -14.76 0.12
CA ARG A 443 12.27 -16.18 0.19
C ARG A 443 12.04 -16.61 1.63
N LEU A 444 12.93 -16.22 2.54
CA LEU A 444 12.76 -16.49 3.96
C LEU A 444 11.50 -15.84 4.51
N PHE A 445 11.27 -14.56 4.22
CA PHE A 445 10.04 -13.88 4.67
C PHE A 445 8.77 -14.56 4.13
N ARG A 446 8.75 -14.95 2.85
CA ARG A 446 7.65 -15.71 2.27
C ARG A 446 7.48 -17.07 2.93
N ALA A 447 8.57 -17.79 3.23
CA ALA A 447 8.51 -19.10 3.89
C ALA A 447 7.95 -18.98 5.31
N VAL A 448 8.37 -17.96 6.06
CA VAL A 448 7.81 -17.66 7.39
C VAL A 448 6.33 -17.29 7.28
N ALA A 449 5.96 -16.43 6.33
CA ALA A 449 4.56 -16.09 6.08
C ALA A 449 3.74 -17.34 5.73
N ALA A 450 4.27 -18.23 4.87
CA ALA A 450 3.61 -19.48 4.49
C ALA A 450 3.44 -20.42 5.68
N LEU A 451 4.47 -20.57 6.52
CA LEU A 451 4.39 -21.36 7.74
C LEU A 451 3.33 -20.80 8.69
N LEU A 452 3.32 -19.49 8.93
CA LEU A 452 2.31 -18.85 9.77
C LEU A 452 0.89 -19.00 9.18
N THR A 453 0.74 -18.91 7.87
CA THR A 453 -0.53 -19.20 7.18
C THR A 453 -0.94 -20.67 7.36
N LEU A 454 -0.02 -21.63 7.25
CA LEU A 454 -0.33 -23.04 7.47
C LEU A 454 -0.74 -23.32 8.92
N VAL A 455 -0.05 -22.70 9.89
CA VAL A 455 -0.43 -22.78 11.32
C VAL A 455 -1.81 -22.17 11.53
N ALA A 456 -2.09 -21.00 10.95
CA ALA A 456 -3.40 -20.36 11.00
C ALA A 456 -4.51 -21.24 10.40
N LEU A 457 -4.26 -21.87 9.24
CA LEU A 457 -5.21 -22.80 8.62
C LEU A 457 -5.38 -24.06 9.47
N ALA A 458 -4.32 -24.59 10.09
CA ALA A 458 -4.44 -25.71 11.02
C ALA A 458 -5.27 -25.34 12.25
N LEU A 459 -5.13 -24.11 12.77
CA LEU A 459 -6.01 -23.63 13.83
C LEU A 459 -7.48 -23.59 13.37
N VAL A 460 -7.75 -23.06 12.17
CA VAL A 460 -9.11 -22.97 11.60
C VAL A 460 -9.74 -24.34 11.34
N PHE A 461 -9.01 -25.27 10.71
CA PHE A 461 -9.57 -26.54 10.22
C PHE A 461 -9.37 -27.72 11.16
N VAL A 462 -8.52 -27.60 12.18
CA VAL A 462 -8.25 -28.69 13.13
C VAL A 462 -8.57 -28.25 14.55
N ALA A 463 -7.98 -27.15 15.03
CA ALA A 463 -8.17 -26.74 16.42
C ALA A 463 -9.59 -26.24 16.68
N THR A 464 -10.16 -25.41 15.79
CA THR A 464 -11.52 -24.88 15.96
C THR A 464 -12.55 -26.01 16.07
N PRO A 465 -12.63 -26.98 15.13
CA PRO A 465 -13.55 -28.11 15.29
C PRO A 465 -13.42 -28.85 16.63
N LEU A 466 -12.19 -29.13 17.06
CA LEU A 466 -11.93 -29.85 18.32
C LEU A 466 -12.37 -29.05 19.55
N LEU A 467 -12.07 -27.75 19.57
CA LEU A 467 -12.44 -26.86 20.67
C LEU A 467 -13.94 -26.63 20.74
N THR A 468 -14.60 -26.47 19.59
CA THR A 468 -16.06 -26.35 19.52
C THR A 468 -16.73 -27.64 19.99
N ALA A 469 -16.20 -28.82 19.63
CA ALA A 469 -16.76 -30.11 20.07
C ALA A 469 -16.63 -30.29 21.58
N ALA A 470 -15.49 -29.88 22.14
CA ALA A 470 -15.25 -29.93 23.58
C ALA A 470 -16.23 -29.02 24.33
N LEU A 471 -16.50 -27.82 23.81
CA LEU A 471 -17.44 -26.87 24.42
C LEU A 471 -18.90 -27.32 24.26
N ASP A 472 -19.26 -27.92 23.13
CA ASP A 472 -20.62 -28.39 22.85
C ASP A 472 -21.07 -29.50 23.83
N ILE A 473 -20.14 -30.38 24.23
CA ILE A 473 -20.38 -31.39 25.28
C ILE A 473 -20.71 -30.76 26.65
N GLU A 474 -20.19 -29.55 26.91
CA GLU A 474 -20.38 -28.83 28.18
C GLU A 474 -21.70 -28.02 28.18
N LEU A 475 -22.26 -27.71 27.00
CA LEU A 475 -23.41 -26.83 26.80
C LEU A 475 -24.72 -27.57 26.55
N ASN A 476 -25.47 -27.86 27.62
CA ASN A 476 -26.84 -28.37 27.51
C ASN A 476 -27.86 -27.24 27.20
N GLY A 477 -28.11 -26.96 25.91
CA GLY A 477 -29.36 -26.32 25.47
C GLY A 477 -29.22 -25.31 24.31
N PRO A 478 -30.12 -25.33 23.32
CA PRO A 478 -30.07 -24.41 22.18
C PRO A 478 -30.36 -22.97 22.62
N ARG A 479 -29.40 -22.06 22.43
CA ARG A 479 -29.66 -20.61 22.54
C ARG A 479 -29.22 -19.93 21.23
N PRO A 480 -30.10 -19.14 20.58
CA PRO A 480 -29.71 -18.38 19.39
C PRO A 480 -28.77 -17.23 19.78
N SER A 481 -27.61 -17.13 19.13
CA SER A 481 -26.70 -15.97 19.22
C SER A 481 -26.49 -15.36 17.82
N PRO A 482 -26.61 -14.03 17.65
CA PRO A 482 -26.49 -13.38 16.35
C PRO A 482 -25.03 -13.11 15.94
N TRP A 483 -24.37 -14.09 15.32
CA TRP A 483 -23.03 -13.96 14.72
C TRP A 483 -23.08 -13.99 13.18
N LEU A 484 -21.98 -13.66 12.48
CA LEU A 484 -22.02 -13.32 11.05
C LEU A 484 -22.57 -14.43 10.13
N ALA A 485 -22.30 -15.71 10.39
CA ALA A 485 -22.85 -16.78 9.55
C ALA A 485 -24.37 -16.95 9.72
N GLY A 486 -24.89 -16.77 10.94
CA GLY A 486 -26.34 -16.74 11.19
C GLY A 486 -27.01 -15.53 10.53
N VAL A 487 -26.31 -14.39 10.44
CA VAL A 487 -26.77 -13.21 9.69
C VAL A 487 -26.84 -13.49 8.18
N LEU A 488 -25.92 -14.28 7.61
CA LEU A 488 -25.96 -14.61 6.18
C LEU A 488 -27.14 -15.52 5.80
N GLU A 489 -27.53 -16.42 6.70
CA GLU A 489 -28.66 -17.32 6.47
C GLU A 489 -29.99 -16.55 6.45
N ALA A 490 -30.23 -15.73 7.47
CA ALA A 490 -31.39 -14.83 7.52
C ALA A 490 -31.40 -13.82 6.36
N LEU A 491 -30.23 -13.48 5.81
CA LEU A 491 -30.11 -12.63 4.63
C LEU A 491 -30.54 -13.35 3.35
N GLY A 492 -30.29 -14.65 3.22
CA GLY A 492 -30.76 -15.46 2.09
C GLY A 492 -32.28 -15.52 2.03
N GLU A 493 -32.93 -15.75 3.17
CA GLU A 493 -34.39 -15.71 3.30
C GLU A 493 -34.96 -14.34 2.92
N TRP A 494 -34.40 -13.27 3.51
CA TRP A 494 -34.78 -11.90 3.17
C TRP A 494 -34.58 -11.58 1.68
N TRP A 495 -33.49 -12.07 1.07
CA TRP A 495 -33.21 -11.88 -0.35
C TRP A 495 -34.27 -12.56 -1.22
N ASN A 496 -34.67 -13.78 -0.87
CA ASN A 496 -35.69 -14.53 -1.60
C ASN A 496 -37.05 -13.83 -1.60
N ASP A 497 -37.39 -13.12 -0.53
CA ASP A 497 -38.63 -12.35 -0.40
C ASP A 497 -38.63 -11.04 -1.21
N LEU A 498 -37.48 -10.59 -1.74
CA LEU A 498 -37.42 -9.35 -2.51
C LEU A 498 -37.96 -9.50 -3.94
N PRO A 499 -38.77 -8.53 -4.42
CA PRO A 499 -39.07 -8.39 -5.83
C PRO A 499 -37.79 -8.30 -6.68
N PRO A 500 -37.78 -8.82 -7.92
CA PRO A 500 -36.59 -8.80 -8.79
C PRO A 500 -35.97 -7.40 -8.97
N GLY A 501 -36.79 -6.36 -9.05
CA GLY A 501 -36.32 -4.98 -9.15
C GLY A 501 -35.52 -4.50 -7.92
N LEU A 502 -35.90 -4.94 -6.72
CA LEU A 502 -35.16 -4.62 -5.49
C LEU A 502 -33.90 -5.46 -5.34
N LYS A 503 -33.90 -6.72 -5.80
CA LYS A 503 -32.67 -7.53 -5.91
C LYS A 503 -31.63 -6.81 -6.78
N VAL A 504 -32.03 -6.34 -7.96
CA VAL A 504 -31.13 -5.59 -8.88
C VAL A 504 -30.66 -4.31 -8.25
N ALA A 505 -31.56 -3.54 -7.63
CA ALA A 505 -31.20 -2.32 -6.92
C ALA A 505 -30.18 -2.59 -5.79
N GLY A 506 -30.33 -3.70 -5.05
CA GLY A 506 -29.43 -4.08 -3.96
C GLY A 506 -28.01 -4.32 -4.45
N VAL A 507 -27.85 -5.07 -5.54
CA VAL A 507 -26.54 -5.31 -6.17
C VAL A 507 -25.94 -4.04 -6.76
N VAL A 508 -26.76 -3.16 -7.33
CA VAL A 508 -26.30 -1.85 -7.83
C VAL A 508 -25.80 -0.96 -6.68
N VAL A 509 -26.50 -0.95 -5.53
CA VAL A 509 -26.08 -0.22 -4.32
C VAL A 509 -24.78 -0.79 -3.76
N LEU A 510 -24.64 -2.12 -3.68
CA LEU A 510 -23.41 -2.78 -3.27
C LEU A 510 -22.24 -2.42 -4.20
N GLY A 511 -22.45 -2.53 -5.52
CA GLY A 511 -21.44 -2.16 -6.51
C GLY A 511 -21.03 -0.69 -6.40
N ALA A 512 -21.99 0.21 -6.17
CA ALA A 512 -21.73 1.62 -5.92
C ALA A 512 -20.90 1.84 -4.64
N ALA A 513 -21.21 1.13 -3.55
CA ALA A 513 -20.42 1.18 -2.31
C ALA A 513 -18.96 0.71 -2.55
N VAL A 514 -18.76 -0.38 -3.30
CA VAL A 514 -17.42 -0.88 -3.66
C VAL A 514 -16.62 0.16 -4.47
N ILE A 515 -17.24 0.77 -5.48
CA ILE A 515 -16.61 1.82 -6.30
C ILE A 515 -16.25 3.03 -5.45
N ALA A 516 -17.21 3.53 -4.65
CA ALA A 516 -17.01 4.69 -3.79
C ALA A 516 -15.94 4.44 -2.71
N SER A 517 -15.75 3.18 -2.29
CA SER A 517 -14.67 2.75 -1.39
C SER A 517 -13.30 2.64 -2.09
N GLY A 518 -13.17 2.98 -3.38
CA GLY A 518 -11.93 2.93 -4.13
C GLY A 518 -11.72 1.66 -4.97
N GLY A 519 -12.74 0.80 -5.06
CA GLY A 519 -12.81 -0.30 -6.02
C GLY A 519 -12.95 0.18 -7.48
N THR A 520 -12.69 -0.70 -8.43
CA THR A 520 -12.92 -0.41 -9.86
C THR A 520 -14.31 -0.86 -10.29
N LEU A 521 -14.80 -0.37 -11.42
CA LEU A 521 -16.09 -0.81 -11.99
C LEU A 521 -16.09 -2.32 -12.23
N ALA A 522 -15.03 -2.85 -12.84
CA ALA A 522 -14.90 -4.29 -13.10
C ALA A 522 -14.95 -5.11 -11.81
N PHE A 523 -14.26 -4.66 -10.76
CA PHE A 523 -14.30 -5.32 -9.46
C PHE A 523 -15.69 -5.26 -8.82
N ALA A 524 -16.38 -4.12 -8.90
CA ALA A 524 -17.73 -3.98 -8.38
C ALA A 524 -18.76 -4.86 -9.11
N LEU A 525 -18.63 -5.03 -10.43
CA LEU A 525 -19.45 -5.97 -11.19
C LEU A 525 -19.19 -7.42 -10.76
N GLY A 526 -17.92 -7.79 -10.54
CA GLY A 526 -17.55 -9.11 -10.05
C GLY A 526 -18.12 -9.41 -8.66
N VAL A 527 -17.98 -8.47 -7.72
CA VAL A 527 -18.56 -8.58 -6.37
C VAL A 527 -20.09 -8.64 -6.44
N GLY A 528 -20.72 -7.79 -7.23
CA GLY A 528 -22.16 -7.78 -7.40
C GLY A 528 -22.70 -9.09 -7.96
N GLY A 529 -22.03 -9.66 -8.96
CA GLY A 529 -22.36 -10.96 -9.52
C GLY A 529 -22.18 -12.10 -8.52
N ALA A 530 -21.06 -12.14 -7.80
CA ALA A 530 -20.80 -13.16 -6.79
C ALA A 530 -21.85 -13.14 -5.66
N VAL A 531 -22.19 -11.94 -5.16
CA VAL A 531 -23.22 -11.80 -4.11
C VAL A 531 -24.60 -12.16 -4.64
N TRP A 532 -24.94 -11.75 -5.88
CA TRP A 532 -26.18 -12.18 -6.51
C TRP A 532 -26.27 -13.71 -6.53
N THR A 533 -25.26 -14.39 -7.09
CA THR A 533 -25.25 -15.85 -7.19
C THR A 533 -25.32 -16.51 -5.82
N ALA A 534 -24.57 -16.00 -4.83
CA ALA A 534 -24.54 -16.58 -3.50
C ALA A 534 -25.89 -16.47 -2.76
N LEU A 535 -26.57 -15.34 -2.88
CA LEU A 535 -27.87 -15.12 -2.22
C LEU A 535 -29.03 -15.80 -2.97
N ASP A 536 -29.02 -15.76 -4.31
CA ASP A 536 -30.08 -16.38 -5.13
C ASP A 536 -29.98 -17.92 -5.11
N ARG A 537 -28.80 -18.45 -4.79
CA ARG A 537 -28.57 -19.87 -4.54
C ARG A 537 -28.28 -20.18 -3.07
N ALA A 538 -28.76 -19.36 -2.13
CA ALA A 538 -28.48 -19.57 -0.70
C ALA A 538 -28.87 -20.98 -0.23
N ASP A 539 -29.99 -21.52 -0.74
CA ASP A 539 -30.46 -22.88 -0.41
C ASP A 539 -29.58 -23.98 -1.01
N ASP A 540 -29.10 -23.80 -2.25
CA ASP A 540 -28.13 -24.72 -2.88
C ASP A 540 -26.77 -24.63 -2.18
N LEU A 541 -26.37 -23.43 -1.74
CA LEU A 541 -25.15 -23.21 -0.97
C LEU A 541 -25.25 -23.84 0.42
N GLY A 542 -26.41 -23.76 1.07
CA GLY A 542 -26.71 -24.45 2.32
C GLY A 542 -26.57 -25.96 2.15
N ARG A 543 -27.20 -26.53 1.11
CA ARG A 543 -27.04 -27.94 0.75
C ARG A 543 -25.60 -28.33 0.42
N PHE A 544 -24.86 -27.48 -0.31
CA PHE A 544 -23.43 -27.71 -0.58
C PHE A 544 -22.58 -27.65 0.70
N VAL A 545 -22.92 -26.77 1.63
CA VAL A 545 -22.26 -26.68 2.92
C VAL A 545 -22.50 -27.95 3.76
N ASP A 546 -23.72 -28.47 3.72
CA ASP A 546 -24.13 -29.65 4.50
C ASP A 546 -23.69 -30.98 3.85
N ASP A 547 -23.66 -31.07 2.52
CA ASP A 547 -23.13 -32.21 1.78
C ASP A 547 -22.40 -31.74 0.50
N PRO A 548 -21.11 -31.38 0.60
CA PRO A 548 -20.35 -30.88 -0.54
C PRO A 548 -20.11 -31.95 -1.60
N ARG A 549 -20.08 -33.24 -1.22
CA ARG A 549 -19.87 -34.34 -2.17
C ARG A 549 -21.15 -34.67 -2.90
N GLY A 550 -22.25 -34.89 -2.17
CA GLY A 550 -23.55 -35.17 -2.79
C GLY A 550 -24.03 -34.02 -3.67
N THR A 551 -23.88 -32.77 -3.23
CA THR A 551 -24.27 -31.60 -4.03
C THR A 551 -23.37 -31.43 -5.26
N MET A 552 -22.07 -31.71 -5.17
CA MET A 552 -21.17 -31.67 -6.33
C MET A 552 -21.47 -32.81 -7.31
N ASP A 553 -21.71 -34.02 -6.81
CA ASP A 553 -22.08 -35.18 -7.63
C ASP A 553 -23.42 -34.94 -8.35
N GLU A 554 -24.38 -34.33 -7.66
CA GLU A 554 -25.68 -33.94 -8.22
C GLU A 554 -25.54 -32.79 -9.25
N TYR A 555 -24.73 -31.77 -8.95
CA TYR A 555 -24.44 -30.67 -9.87
C TYR A 555 -23.76 -31.18 -11.15
N LEU A 556 -22.74 -32.04 -11.03
CA LEU A 556 -22.05 -32.64 -12.18
C LEU A 556 -22.94 -33.62 -12.96
N ALA A 557 -23.94 -34.22 -12.32
CA ALA A 557 -24.93 -35.05 -12.98
C ALA A 557 -25.98 -34.24 -13.76
N GLN A 558 -26.30 -33.02 -13.30
CA GLN A 558 -27.34 -32.16 -13.89
C GLN A 558 -26.80 -31.15 -14.92
N ASN A 559 -25.49 -30.85 -14.92
CA ASN A 559 -24.89 -29.83 -15.77
C ASN A 559 -23.95 -30.44 -16.81
N SER A 560 -23.96 -29.90 -18.04
CA SER A 560 -23.04 -30.35 -19.07
C SER A 560 -21.61 -29.86 -18.78
N PRO A 561 -20.56 -30.51 -19.32
CA PRO A 561 -19.18 -30.03 -19.18
C PRO A 561 -18.98 -28.58 -19.63
N SER A 562 -19.74 -28.12 -20.62
CA SER A 562 -19.76 -26.71 -21.05
C SER A 562 -20.38 -25.78 -20.00
N ASP A 563 -21.44 -26.19 -19.32
CA ASP A 563 -22.08 -25.40 -18.26
C ASP A 563 -21.13 -25.27 -17.06
N VAL A 564 -20.46 -26.36 -16.68
CA VAL A 564 -19.43 -26.36 -15.63
C VAL A 564 -18.25 -25.45 -15.99
N ALA A 565 -17.80 -25.46 -17.25
CA ALA A 565 -16.71 -24.60 -17.71
C ALA A 565 -17.12 -23.11 -17.74
N VAL A 566 -18.36 -22.81 -18.12
CA VAL A 566 -18.93 -21.46 -18.09
C VAL A 566 -19.06 -20.96 -16.65
N ASP A 567 -19.59 -21.78 -15.74
CA ASP A 567 -19.73 -21.45 -14.32
C ASP A 567 -18.36 -21.24 -13.66
N ALA A 568 -17.36 -22.08 -13.97
CA ALA A 568 -15.99 -21.88 -13.52
C ALA A 568 -15.38 -20.59 -14.10
N GLY A 569 -15.67 -20.26 -15.36
CA GLY A 569 -15.26 -19.02 -16.01
C GLY A 569 -15.86 -17.78 -15.35
N LEU A 570 -17.17 -17.81 -15.05
CA LEU A 570 -17.89 -16.74 -14.35
C LEU A 570 -17.41 -16.58 -12.89
N LEU A 571 -17.10 -17.69 -12.21
CA LEU A 571 -16.48 -17.70 -10.88
C LEU A 571 -15.10 -17.03 -10.92
N VAL A 572 -14.25 -17.39 -11.87
CA VAL A 572 -12.92 -16.79 -12.03
C VAL A 572 -13.03 -15.30 -12.37
N LEU A 573 -14.00 -14.89 -13.20
CA LEU A 573 -14.23 -13.49 -13.55
C LEU A 573 -14.76 -12.66 -12.37
N SER A 574 -15.60 -13.24 -11.52
CA SER A 574 -16.19 -12.55 -10.36
C SER A 574 -15.18 -12.26 -9.24
N PHE A 575 -14.14 -13.08 -9.09
CA PHE A 575 -13.07 -12.86 -8.10
C PHE A 575 -11.87 -12.03 -8.59
N MET A 576 -11.76 -11.71 -9.89
CA MET A 576 -10.52 -11.15 -10.46
C MET A 576 -10.68 -9.73 -11.01
N GLY A 577 -10.62 -8.73 -10.12
CA GLY A 577 -10.46 -7.32 -10.49
C GLY A 577 -9.08 -6.99 -11.10
N GLU A 578 -9.07 -6.43 -12.32
CA GLU A 578 -7.98 -5.79 -13.11
C GLU A 578 -6.51 -6.24 -12.94
N GLY A 579 -5.89 -6.76 -14.02
CA GLY A 579 -4.42 -6.76 -14.19
C GLY A 579 -3.82 -7.93 -15.00
N ALA A 580 -2.50 -8.15 -14.89
CA ALA A 580 -1.76 -9.24 -15.55
C ALA A 580 -2.30 -10.64 -15.20
N VAL A 581 -3.05 -10.75 -14.10
CA VAL A 581 -3.81 -11.94 -13.69
C VAL A 581 -5.02 -12.16 -14.60
N ALA A 582 -5.70 -11.11 -15.10
CA ALA A 582 -6.75 -11.25 -16.12
C ALA A 582 -6.19 -11.76 -17.47
N ALA A 583 -4.94 -11.41 -17.82
CA ALA A 583 -4.27 -11.95 -19.00
C ALA A 583 -3.75 -13.39 -18.80
N ALA A 584 -3.45 -13.81 -17.57
CA ALA A 584 -3.06 -15.19 -17.25
C ALA A 584 -4.30 -16.10 -17.10
N GLY A 585 -5.33 -15.62 -16.40
CA GLY A 585 -6.64 -16.26 -16.26
C GLY A 585 -7.40 -16.33 -17.58
N GLY A 586 -7.36 -15.29 -18.42
CA GLY A 586 -7.89 -15.33 -19.78
C GLY A 586 -7.12 -16.27 -20.71
N ARG A 587 -5.89 -16.66 -20.37
CA ARG A 587 -5.15 -17.74 -21.04
C ARG A 587 -5.45 -19.11 -20.45
N ALA A 588 -5.69 -19.20 -19.15
CA ALA A 588 -6.07 -20.45 -18.48
C ALA A 588 -7.52 -20.86 -18.80
N ALA A 589 -8.45 -19.91 -18.85
CA ALA A 589 -9.84 -20.14 -19.28
C ALA A 589 -9.90 -20.51 -20.76
N ARG A 590 -9.09 -19.85 -21.60
CA ARG A 590 -8.96 -20.23 -23.01
C ARG A 590 -8.31 -21.59 -23.17
N ALA A 591 -7.25 -21.90 -22.44
CA ALA A 591 -6.65 -23.23 -22.41
C ALA A 591 -7.60 -24.31 -21.86
N GLY A 592 -8.50 -23.96 -20.93
CA GLY A 592 -9.54 -24.87 -20.43
C GLY A 592 -10.67 -25.09 -21.43
N LEU A 593 -11.06 -24.05 -22.16
CA LEU A 593 -12.03 -24.14 -23.27
C LEU A 593 -11.43 -24.91 -24.46
N ASP A 594 -10.19 -24.59 -24.85
CA ASP A 594 -9.42 -25.26 -25.90
C ASP A 594 -9.19 -26.74 -25.50
N ALA A 595 -8.89 -27.03 -24.22
CA ALA A 595 -8.77 -28.41 -23.73
C ALA A 595 -10.11 -29.16 -23.67
N ALA A 596 -11.22 -28.47 -23.42
CA ALA A 596 -12.55 -29.07 -23.46
C ALA A 596 -13.03 -29.31 -24.90
N GLU A 597 -12.62 -28.46 -25.84
CA GLU A 597 -12.89 -28.56 -27.27
C GLU A 597 -12.02 -29.65 -27.93
N ASP A 598 -10.74 -29.77 -27.53
CA ASP A 598 -9.82 -30.83 -27.97
C ASP A 598 -10.16 -32.21 -27.34
N ALA A 599 -10.78 -32.23 -26.15
CA ALA A 599 -11.09 -33.47 -25.42
C ALA A 599 -12.48 -34.04 -25.70
N GLY A 600 -12.96 -34.00 -26.94
CA GLY A 600 -14.17 -34.73 -27.33
C GLY A 600 -14.04 -36.25 -27.11
N LEU A 601 -14.22 -36.76 -25.87
CA LEU A 601 -14.44 -38.18 -25.50
C LEU A 601 -14.56 -38.42 -23.97
N THR A 602 -15.79 -38.59 -23.52
CA THR A 602 -16.37 -39.80 -22.89
C THR A 602 -15.53 -40.90 -22.18
N ARG A 603 -14.30 -40.72 -21.66
CA ARG A 603 -13.72 -41.82 -20.83
C ARG A 603 -12.59 -41.57 -19.82
N SER A 604 -12.24 -40.37 -19.38
CA SER A 604 -11.11 -40.24 -18.42
C SER A 604 -11.26 -39.15 -17.38
N LEU A 605 -12.28 -39.28 -16.52
CA LEU A 605 -12.32 -38.58 -15.22
C LEU A 605 -12.47 -39.55 -14.04
N ARG A 606 -12.97 -40.78 -14.28
CA ARG A 606 -13.02 -41.85 -13.28
C ARG A 606 -11.64 -42.46 -12.99
N ASP A 607 -10.74 -42.48 -13.96
CA ASP A 607 -9.44 -43.15 -13.84
C ASP A 607 -8.31 -42.23 -13.33
N HIS A 608 -8.51 -40.90 -13.27
CA HIS A 608 -7.46 -39.94 -12.88
C HIS A 608 -7.57 -39.41 -11.43
N ILE A 609 -8.56 -39.85 -10.66
CA ILE A 609 -8.68 -39.51 -9.24
C ILE A 609 -7.82 -40.45 -8.35
N GLY A 610 -7.25 -41.53 -8.91
CA GLY A 610 -6.43 -42.52 -8.19
C GLY A 610 -4.91 -42.29 -8.18
N GLU A 611 -4.35 -41.36 -8.95
CA GLU A 611 -2.90 -41.29 -9.23
C GLU A 611 -2.20 -39.98 -8.78
N LEU A 612 -2.86 -39.15 -7.96
CA LEU A 612 -2.29 -37.90 -7.42
C LEU A 612 -1.40 -38.03 -6.15
N PRO A 613 -0.58 -39.09 -5.96
CA PRO A 613 0.58 -38.98 -5.05
C PRO A 613 1.98 -39.28 -5.63
N ARG A 614 2.25 -39.26 -6.94
CA ARG A 614 3.61 -39.60 -7.46
C ARG A 614 4.34 -38.60 -8.36
N ALA A 615 3.83 -37.40 -8.58
CA ALA A 615 4.53 -36.39 -9.39
C ALA A 615 5.34 -35.33 -8.60
N ILE A 616 5.62 -35.55 -7.31
CA ILE A 616 6.44 -34.64 -6.48
C ILE A 616 7.84 -35.22 -6.15
N VAL A 617 8.16 -36.46 -6.55
CA VAL A 617 9.48 -37.06 -6.29
C VAL A 617 10.16 -37.48 -7.59
N SER A 618 10.74 -36.52 -8.30
CA SER A 618 11.91 -36.74 -9.16
C SER A 618 12.59 -35.39 -9.48
N ILE A 619 13.30 -34.83 -8.50
CA ILE A 619 14.36 -33.87 -8.80
C ILE A 619 15.67 -34.64 -8.68
N ASP A 620 16.36 -34.70 -9.80
CA ASP A 620 17.69 -35.27 -9.99
C ASP A 620 18.68 -34.82 -8.89
N PRO A 621 19.29 -35.75 -8.12
CA PRO A 621 20.26 -35.43 -7.07
C PRO A 621 21.62 -34.92 -7.58
N ALA A 622 21.90 -34.92 -8.89
CA ALA A 622 23.24 -34.73 -9.42
C ALA A 622 23.71 -33.26 -9.58
N LEU A 623 22.87 -32.25 -9.30
CA LEU A 623 23.25 -30.83 -9.43
C LEU A 623 23.65 -30.14 -8.11
N GLY A 624 23.75 -30.89 -7.01
CA GLY A 624 24.00 -30.36 -5.66
C GLY A 624 25.47 -30.29 -5.20
N SER A 625 26.44 -30.76 -6.00
CA SER A 625 27.82 -30.95 -5.51
C SER A 625 28.87 -30.36 -6.46
N ARG A 626 29.07 -29.05 -6.34
CA ARG A 626 30.20 -28.19 -6.78
C ARG A 626 29.61 -26.78 -6.78
N VAL A 627 29.70 -25.99 -5.71
CA VAL A 627 30.84 -25.14 -5.38
C VAL A 627 30.66 -24.70 -3.92
N TYR A 628 31.33 -25.39 -3.00
CA TYR A 628 31.63 -24.89 -1.66
C TYR A 628 33.04 -25.37 -1.32
N SER A 629 34.04 -24.58 -1.74
CA SER A 629 35.40 -24.70 -1.23
C SER A 629 36.17 -23.42 -1.56
N GLY A 630 36.57 -22.69 -0.52
CA GLY A 630 37.77 -21.84 -0.56
C GLY A 630 37.57 -20.37 -0.19
N GLY A 631 38.20 -19.97 0.92
CA GLY A 631 38.88 -18.67 1.04
C GLY A 631 38.15 -17.57 1.81
N GLY A 632 38.76 -17.08 2.90
CA GLY A 632 38.28 -15.92 3.66
C GLY A 632 38.70 -14.55 3.10
N LEU A 633 37.97 -13.51 3.59
CA LEU A 633 38.22 -12.05 3.59
C LEU A 633 38.13 -11.29 2.24
N PRO A 634 37.84 -9.96 2.15
CA PRO A 634 37.59 -8.93 3.18
C PRO A 634 36.36 -7.98 2.93
N LEU A 635 36.16 -7.05 3.87
CA LEU A 635 35.25 -5.89 3.89
C LEU A 635 35.40 -4.92 2.68
N ARG A 636 34.31 -4.17 2.42
CA ARG A 636 34.13 -2.95 1.58
C ARG A 636 34.04 -3.17 0.06
N SER A 637 32.83 -3.19 -0.49
CA SER A 637 32.63 -2.95 -1.93
C SER A 637 32.41 -1.45 -2.18
N GLN A 638 33.40 -0.82 -2.82
CA GLN A 638 33.33 0.55 -3.32
C GLN A 638 32.30 0.67 -4.46
N LEU A 639 31.76 1.89 -4.67
CA LEU A 639 30.81 2.20 -5.74
C LEU A 639 31.36 1.78 -7.12
N PRO A 640 30.53 1.24 -8.04
CA PRO A 640 30.97 0.90 -9.39
C PRO A 640 31.59 2.10 -10.10
N GLU A 641 32.66 1.88 -10.87
CA GLU A 641 33.53 2.92 -11.40
C GLU A 641 32.81 3.92 -12.34
N TRP A 642 31.80 3.51 -13.12
CA TRP A 642 30.96 4.45 -13.88
C TRP A 642 30.04 5.32 -12.99
N LEU A 643 29.49 4.77 -11.89
CA LEU A 643 28.63 5.51 -10.96
C LEU A 643 29.47 6.39 -10.02
N ARG A 644 30.65 5.91 -9.66
CA ARG A 644 31.71 6.68 -9.03
C ARG A 644 32.09 7.85 -9.93
N ARG A 645 32.36 7.63 -11.23
CA ARG A 645 32.60 8.69 -12.23
C ARG A 645 31.42 9.65 -12.41
N VAL A 646 30.17 9.18 -12.37
CA VAL A 646 28.99 10.06 -12.40
C VAL A 646 28.85 10.89 -11.13
N ARG A 647 29.12 10.31 -9.95
CA ARG A 647 29.04 10.99 -8.65
C ARG A 647 30.21 11.93 -8.42
N GLU A 648 31.42 11.52 -8.75
CA GLU A 648 32.64 12.34 -8.80
C GLU A 648 32.45 13.44 -9.83
N GLY A 649 31.92 13.14 -11.01
CA GLY A 649 31.60 14.14 -12.02
C GLY A 649 30.56 15.14 -11.55
N SER A 650 29.50 14.69 -10.88
CA SER A 650 28.48 15.59 -10.31
C SER A 650 29.02 16.41 -9.14
N LYS A 651 29.92 15.84 -8.32
CA LYS A 651 30.58 16.54 -7.21
C LYS A 651 31.56 17.59 -7.72
N PHE A 652 32.42 17.21 -8.67
CA PHE A 652 33.35 18.08 -9.38
C PHE A 652 32.59 19.22 -10.04
N HIS A 653 31.54 18.92 -10.81
CA HIS A 653 30.72 19.92 -11.48
C HIS A 653 30.14 20.95 -10.49
N ARG A 654 29.58 20.50 -9.36
CA ARG A 654 29.05 21.42 -8.34
C ARG A 654 30.13 22.22 -7.62
N ALA A 655 31.27 21.60 -7.30
CA ALA A 655 32.39 22.27 -6.65
C ALA A 655 32.95 23.38 -7.55
N GLU A 656 33.15 23.10 -8.83
CA GLU A 656 33.63 24.07 -9.80
C GLU A 656 32.61 25.19 -10.06
N GLN A 657 31.31 24.87 -10.15
CA GLN A 657 30.27 25.91 -10.23
C GLN A 657 30.28 26.81 -8.99
N ALA A 658 30.43 26.25 -7.79
CA ALA A 658 30.49 27.01 -6.55
C ALA A 658 31.73 27.92 -6.47
N SER A 659 32.88 27.43 -6.93
CA SER A 659 34.12 28.21 -7.04
C SER A 659 33.98 29.35 -8.05
N LEU A 660 33.50 29.05 -9.26
CA LEU A 660 33.34 30.03 -10.34
C LEU A 660 32.27 31.09 -10.04
N ASN A 661 31.20 30.74 -9.30
CA ASN A 661 30.19 31.70 -8.87
C ASN A 661 30.70 32.71 -7.82
N GLN A 662 31.82 32.44 -7.14
CA GLN A 662 32.45 33.42 -6.24
C GLN A 662 33.18 34.52 -7.02
N ILE A 663 33.50 34.28 -8.29
CA ILE A 663 34.11 35.28 -9.17
C ILE A 663 33.03 36.28 -9.59
N PRO A 664 33.24 37.59 -9.40
CA PRO A 664 32.31 38.61 -9.87
C PRO A 664 31.95 38.43 -11.35
N GLY A 665 30.66 38.52 -11.68
CA GLY A 665 30.16 38.28 -13.03
C GLY A 665 29.83 36.81 -13.36
N GLY A 666 30.12 35.86 -12.45
CA GLY A 666 29.78 34.46 -12.60
C GLY A 666 28.27 34.16 -12.56
N SER A 667 27.83 33.20 -13.37
CA SER A 667 26.45 32.72 -13.45
C SER A 667 26.44 31.26 -13.93
N SER A 668 26.23 30.33 -12.99
CA SER A 668 26.07 28.91 -13.27
C SER A 668 24.71 28.59 -13.90
N GLU A 669 24.67 27.53 -14.70
CA GLU A 669 23.43 27.02 -15.30
C GLU A 669 22.66 28.06 -16.15
N THR A 670 23.39 28.92 -16.86
CA THR A 670 22.78 30.00 -17.66
C THR A 670 22.04 29.43 -18.88
N TYR A 671 20.77 29.79 -19.04
CA TYR A 671 19.94 29.32 -20.15
C TYR A 671 20.16 30.17 -21.40
N VAL A 672 20.32 29.51 -22.56
CA VAL A 672 20.47 30.16 -23.86
C VAL A 672 19.47 29.58 -24.86
N ARG A 673 19.05 30.37 -25.85
CA ARG A 673 18.06 29.92 -26.82
C ARG A 673 18.61 28.77 -27.66
N LYS A 674 17.78 27.76 -27.89
CA LYS A 674 18.17 26.60 -28.70
C LYS A 674 17.95 26.86 -30.19
N VAL A 675 18.97 26.60 -31.00
CA VAL A 675 18.89 26.71 -32.48
C VAL A 675 17.92 25.67 -33.06
N LYS A 676 17.14 26.06 -34.07
CA LYS A 676 16.28 25.16 -34.84
C LYS A 676 17.13 24.34 -35.83
N PRO A 677 16.98 23.00 -35.90
CA PRO A 677 17.70 22.21 -36.89
C PRO A 677 17.16 22.50 -38.30
N GLY A 678 18.05 22.75 -39.26
CA GLY A 678 17.72 22.81 -40.69
C GLY A 678 17.35 24.19 -41.24
N THR A 679 17.64 25.29 -40.53
CA THR A 679 17.61 26.63 -41.15
C THR A 679 18.90 26.83 -41.96
N GLY A 680 18.79 27.41 -43.15
CA GLY A 680 19.91 27.68 -44.07
C GLY A 680 20.91 28.70 -43.49
N ASP A 681 21.37 29.65 -44.31
CA ASP A 681 22.40 30.62 -43.89
C ASP A 681 21.95 31.57 -42.73
N GLU A 682 20.64 31.62 -42.41
CA GLU A 682 20.11 32.34 -41.24
C GLU A 682 19.82 31.39 -40.05
N ILE A 683 20.36 31.74 -38.87
CA ILE A 683 20.20 30.97 -37.62
C ILE A 683 18.88 31.36 -36.95
N GLU A 684 17.89 30.46 -36.95
CA GLU A 684 16.67 30.62 -36.15
C GLU A 684 16.75 29.93 -34.78
N TYR A 685 16.07 30.51 -33.80
CA TYR A 685 15.99 29.99 -32.44
C TYR A 685 14.56 29.54 -32.09
N PHE A 686 14.41 28.56 -31.20
CA PHE A 686 13.12 28.24 -30.58
C PHE A 686 12.75 29.29 -29.53
N ASP A 687 11.48 29.73 -29.54
CA ASP A 687 10.97 30.67 -28.52
C ASP A 687 10.84 30.03 -27.13
N THR A 688 10.59 28.72 -27.07
CA THR A 688 10.24 27.99 -25.83
C THR A 688 11.22 26.88 -25.45
N ARG A 689 12.31 26.69 -26.21
CA ARG A 689 13.33 25.66 -25.92
C ARG A 689 14.70 26.28 -25.71
N TYR A 690 15.38 25.82 -24.66
CA TYR A 690 16.65 26.37 -24.21
C TYR A 690 17.72 25.28 -24.10
N ASN A 691 18.96 25.63 -24.39
CA ASN A 691 20.14 24.91 -23.93
C ASN A 691 20.63 25.57 -22.63
N ARG A 692 21.53 24.90 -21.91
CA ARG A 692 22.03 25.38 -20.62
C ARG A 692 23.54 25.29 -20.61
N VAL A 693 24.23 26.41 -20.47
CA VAL A 693 25.70 26.44 -20.31
C VAL A 693 26.03 26.18 -18.84
N ASP A 694 27.11 25.44 -18.59
CA ASP A 694 27.47 25.02 -17.23
C ASP A 694 27.86 26.22 -16.37
N HIS A 695 28.65 27.16 -16.91
CA HIS A 695 28.97 28.43 -16.29
C HIS A 695 29.27 29.54 -17.31
N TYR A 696 28.82 30.77 -17.05
CA TYR A 696 29.14 31.95 -17.84
C TYR A 696 29.63 33.09 -16.94
N ASN A 697 30.75 33.73 -17.30
CA ASN A 697 31.23 34.96 -16.69
C ASN A 697 31.21 36.09 -17.72
N ASP A 698 30.41 37.13 -17.49
CA ASP A 698 30.28 38.27 -18.41
C ASP A 698 31.37 39.32 -18.24
N TYR A 699 32.01 39.41 -17.08
CA TYR A 699 33.08 40.37 -16.80
C TYR A 699 34.39 39.90 -17.42
N GLU A 700 34.74 38.63 -17.19
CA GLU A 700 35.92 38.01 -17.80
C GLU A 700 35.68 37.55 -19.24
N ARG A 701 34.44 37.62 -19.72
CA ARG A 701 34.00 37.13 -21.03
C ARG A 701 34.44 35.68 -21.27
N GLN A 702 33.89 34.77 -20.46
CA GLN A 702 34.22 33.35 -20.51
C GLN A 702 32.96 32.47 -20.51
N ILE A 703 32.94 31.51 -21.43
CA ILE A 703 31.86 30.53 -21.60
C ILE A 703 32.44 29.17 -21.27
N ARG A 704 32.07 28.59 -20.13
CA ARG A 704 32.68 27.36 -19.61
C ARG A 704 31.71 26.18 -19.72
N SER A 705 32.16 25.10 -20.35
CA SER A 705 31.56 23.77 -20.16
C SER A 705 32.46 22.91 -19.29
N ILE A 706 31.89 22.33 -18.25
CA ILE A 706 32.63 21.60 -17.21
C ILE A 706 32.50 20.11 -17.49
N LYS A 707 33.64 19.41 -17.63
CA LYS A 707 33.67 17.96 -17.86
C LYS A 707 34.66 17.31 -16.90
N HIS A 708 34.17 16.40 -16.06
CA HIS A 708 35.01 15.58 -15.19
C HIS A 708 35.53 14.37 -15.96
N THR A 709 36.58 14.58 -16.76
CA THR A 709 37.11 13.58 -17.70
C THR A 709 38.63 13.75 -17.87
N GLN A 710 39.36 12.62 -17.86
CA GLN A 710 40.71 12.51 -18.41
C GLN A 710 40.58 12.33 -19.93
N LEU A 711 40.95 13.34 -20.71
CA LEU A 711 40.71 13.39 -22.16
C LEU A 711 41.49 12.31 -22.93
N ALA A 712 42.63 11.87 -22.41
CA ALA A 712 43.41 10.76 -22.95
C ALA A 712 42.77 9.38 -22.69
N GLU A 713 41.86 9.27 -21.72
CA GLU A 713 41.27 7.98 -21.30
C GLU A 713 39.90 7.69 -21.94
N VAL A 714 39.31 8.69 -22.61
CA VAL A 714 38.05 8.51 -23.33
C VAL A 714 38.29 8.24 -24.81
N GLN A 715 37.29 7.65 -25.47
CA GLN A 715 37.30 7.55 -26.92
C GLN A 715 37.46 8.94 -27.53
N GLU A 716 38.36 9.10 -28.50
CA GLU A 716 38.65 10.37 -29.17
C GLU A 716 37.38 11.07 -29.67
N SER A 717 36.47 10.33 -30.29
CA SER A 717 35.16 10.82 -30.75
C SER A 717 34.32 11.45 -29.63
N THR A 718 34.45 11.00 -28.38
CA THR A 718 33.76 11.58 -27.22
C THR A 718 34.40 12.90 -26.79
N ALA A 719 35.73 13.00 -26.81
CA ALA A 719 36.44 14.24 -26.52
C ALA A 719 36.15 15.32 -27.58
N LEU A 720 36.22 14.95 -28.87
CA LEU A 720 35.86 15.83 -29.98
C LEU A 720 34.40 16.31 -29.89
N ARG A 721 33.48 15.41 -29.52
CA ARG A 721 32.07 15.76 -29.31
C ARG A 721 31.88 16.82 -28.22
N TYR A 722 32.68 16.84 -27.16
CA TYR A 722 32.57 17.90 -26.14
C TYR A 722 32.91 19.29 -26.72
N LEU A 723 33.93 19.35 -27.58
CA LEU A 723 34.32 20.57 -28.27
C LEU A 723 33.26 21.01 -29.30
N ASP A 724 32.78 20.07 -30.12
CA ASP A 724 31.74 20.34 -31.12
C ASP A 724 30.42 20.79 -30.47
N GLU A 725 30.03 20.16 -29.37
CA GLU A 725 28.85 20.54 -28.60
C GLU A 725 28.99 21.96 -28.03
N LEU A 726 30.17 22.31 -27.53
CA LEU A 726 30.47 23.64 -27.01
C LEU A 726 30.39 24.70 -28.12
N ALA A 727 31.06 24.46 -29.24
CA ALA A 727 31.06 25.35 -30.41
C ALA A 727 29.68 25.49 -31.06
N THR A 728 28.84 24.45 -31.03
CA THR A 728 27.51 24.47 -31.66
C THR A 728 26.46 25.10 -30.76
N LYS A 729 26.42 24.73 -29.47
CA LYS A 729 25.32 25.11 -28.56
C LYS A 729 25.55 26.44 -27.86
N TYR A 730 26.81 26.85 -27.69
CA TYR A 730 27.20 27.98 -26.83
C TYR A 730 28.18 28.93 -27.52
N LYS A 731 28.11 29.02 -28.85
CA LYS A 731 28.92 29.95 -29.65
C LYS A 731 28.73 31.39 -29.15
N PRO A 732 29.79 32.21 -29.12
CA PRO A 732 29.64 33.65 -28.92
C PRO A 732 28.62 34.23 -29.92
N GLY A 733 27.66 35.01 -29.42
CA GLY A 733 26.52 35.51 -30.17
C GLY A 733 25.20 34.80 -29.86
N THR A 734 25.20 33.59 -29.26
CA THR A 734 23.96 32.90 -28.87
C THR A 734 23.15 33.71 -27.85
N PRO A 735 21.87 34.01 -28.11
CA PRO A 735 21.01 34.79 -27.20
C PRO A 735 20.81 34.09 -25.86
N ILE A 736 20.96 34.84 -24.77
CA ILE A 736 20.62 34.38 -23.42
C ILE A 736 19.09 34.38 -23.29
N ALA A 737 18.54 33.32 -22.71
CA ALA A 737 17.10 33.15 -22.57
C ALA A 737 16.55 34.07 -21.47
N ASP A 738 15.40 34.69 -21.73
CA ASP A 738 14.63 35.43 -20.73
C ASP A 738 13.77 34.44 -19.93
N VAL A 739 14.36 33.90 -18.85
CA VAL A 739 13.71 32.96 -17.93
C VAL A 739 13.90 33.45 -16.49
N PRO A 740 13.05 33.05 -15.53
CA PRO A 740 13.08 33.59 -14.16
C PRO A 740 14.41 33.43 -13.41
N SER A 741 15.27 32.49 -13.82
CA SER A 741 16.59 32.27 -13.24
C SER A 741 17.71 33.09 -13.89
N THR A 742 17.42 33.85 -14.96
CA THR A 742 18.40 34.70 -15.64
C THR A 742 18.65 35.96 -14.82
N PRO A 743 19.91 36.25 -14.41
CA PRO A 743 20.23 37.50 -13.71
C PRO A 743 19.82 38.72 -14.53
N GLU A 744 19.27 39.75 -13.88
CA GLU A 744 18.80 40.98 -14.55
C GLU A 744 19.88 41.60 -15.46
N ARG A 745 21.14 41.58 -15.02
CA ARG A 745 22.30 42.07 -15.79
C ARG A 745 22.54 41.34 -17.12
N LEU A 746 21.97 40.16 -17.32
CA LEU A 746 22.13 39.31 -18.52
C LEU A 746 20.88 39.31 -19.42
N LEU A 747 19.77 39.92 -18.99
CA LEU A 747 18.55 39.99 -19.79
C LEU A 747 18.79 40.73 -21.11
N GLY A 748 18.29 40.16 -22.22
CA GLY A 748 18.44 40.72 -23.57
C GLY A 748 19.86 40.67 -24.15
N LYS A 749 20.84 40.06 -23.45
CA LYS A 749 22.21 39.92 -23.93
C LYS A 749 22.43 38.58 -24.64
N SER A 750 23.55 38.48 -25.35
CA SER A 750 24.06 37.23 -25.92
C SER A 750 25.35 36.82 -25.23
N LEU A 751 25.67 35.53 -25.28
CA LEU A 751 26.97 35.02 -24.84
C LEU A 751 28.10 35.75 -25.58
N LYS A 752 29.12 36.20 -24.84
CA LYS A 752 30.31 36.81 -25.41
C LYS A 752 31.55 36.27 -24.71
N GLY A 753 32.60 36.01 -25.48
CA GLY A 753 33.91 35.71 -24.93
C GLY A 753 34.53 34.39 -25.36
N GLN A 754 35.57 33.99 -24.64
CA GLN A 754 36.35 32.81 -24.91
C GLN A 754 35.59 31.55 -24.47
N MET A 755 35.43 30.59 -25.38
CA MET A 755 34.93 29.26 -25.03
C MET A 755 36.04 28.47 -24.34
N ILE A 756 35.70 27.84 -23.22
CA ILE A 756 36.62 27.09 -22.38
C ILE A 756 36.00 25.73 -22.05
N LEU A 757 36.74 24.67 -22.35
CA LEU A 757 36.47 23.34 -21.80
C LEU A 757 37.21 23.23 -20.47
N HIS A 758 36.46 23.25 -19.37
CA HIS A 758 37.00 23.19 -18.01
C HIS A 758 37.06 21.73 -17.54
N VAL A 759 38.26 21.23 -17.28
CA VAL A 759 38.54 19.82 -16.95
C VAL A 759 39.33 19.68 -15.64
N PRO A 760 39.43 18.48 -15.02
CA PRO A 760 40.42 18.24 -13.98
C PRO A 760 41.85 18.29 -14.55
N ILE A 761 42.86 18.33 -13.67
CA ILE A 761 44.27 18.20 -14.08
C ILE A 761 44.43 16.90 -14.89
N GLN A 762 45.07 16.98 -16.05
CA GLN A 762 45.25 15.84 -16.93
C GLN A 762 46.47 15.02 -16.51
N GLU A 763 46.26 13.74 -16.23
CA GLU A 763 47.31 12.83 -15.75
C GLU A 763 48.18 12.29 -16.90
N SER A 764 47.64 12.32 -18.12
CA SER A 764 48.33 11.93 -19.36
C SER A 764 48.23 13.04 -20.40
N PRO A 765 49.17 13.11 -21.38
CA PRO A 765 49.11 14.09 -22.46
C PRO A 765 47.77 14.01 -23.23
N ILE A 766 47.17 15.17 -23.50
CA ILE A 766 45.94 15.25 -24.30
C ILE A 766 46.26 14.85 -25.75
N PRO A 767 45.46 13.98 -26.40
CA PRO A 767 45.70 13.60 -27.79
C PRO A 767 45.74 14.81 -28.75
N ASP A 768 46.70 14.83 -29.67
CA ASP A 768 46.91 15.93 -30.63
C ASP A 768 45.65 16.25 -31.45
N ALA A 769 44.85 15.24 -31.80
CA ALA A 769 43.57 15.44 -32.50
C ALA A 769 42.59 16.34 -31.72
N VAL A 770 42.56 16.21 -30.38
CA VAL A 770 41.70 17.02 -29.50
C VAL A 770 42.26 18.44 -29.37
N LEU A 771 43.58 18.60 -29.25
CA LEU A 771 44.24 19.91 -29.20
C LEU A 771 44.07 20.69 -30.52
N ASN A 772 44.33 20.03 -31.65
CA ASN A 772 44.13 20.60 -32.99
C ASN A 772 42.66 21.00 -33.20
N ARG A 773 41.71 20.14 -32.83
CA ARG A 773 40.28 20.48 -32.92
C ARG A 773 39.89 21.65 -32.02
N ALA A 774 40.46 21.74 -30.81
CA ALA A 774 40.23 22.85 -29.90
C ALA A 774 40.79 24.16 -30.47
N ALA A 775 41.98 24.12 -31.09
CA ALA A 775 42.56 25.26 -31.79
C ALA A 775 41.68 25.72 -32.98
N ASP A 776 41.22 24.77 -33.81
CA ASP A 776 40.34 25.04 -34.96
C ASP A 776 39.02 25.71 -34.53
N LEU A 777 38.44 25.27 -33.41
CA LEU A 777 37.20 25.80 -32.86
C LEU A 777 37.39 27.03 -31.96
N ASN A 778 38.64 27.49 -31.78
CA ASN A 778 39.03 28.53 -30.84
C ASN A 778 38.47 28.28 -29.42
N ILE A 779 38.66 27.06 -28.91
CA ILE A 779 38.31 26.62 -27.55
C ILE A 779 39.61 26.42 -26.76
N LYS A 780 39.68 26.99 -25.55
CA LYS A 780 40.78 26.72 -24.62
C LYS A 780 40.45 25.53 -23.73
N ILE A 781 41.36 24.59 -23.57
CA ILE A 781 41.24 23.51 -22.56
C ILE A 781 42.03 23.96 -21.33
N ILE A 782 41.33 24.16 -20.21
CA ILE A 782 41.92 24.69 -18.98
C ILE A 782 41.55 23.79 -17.80
N ASP A 783 42.51 23.46 -16.95
CA ASP A 783 42.23 22.72 -15.72
C ASP A 783 41.88 23.60 -14.51
N ILE A 784 41.50 22.96 -13.41
CA ILE A 784 41.14 23.59 -12.13
C ILE A 784 42.25 24.46 -11.51
N THR A 785 43.52 24.33 -11.94
CA THR A 785 44.63 25.17 -11.48
C THR A 785 44.87 26.38 -12.38
N GLY A 786 44.16 26.46 -13.51
CA GLY A 786 44.34 27.50 -14.52
C GLY A 786 45.38 27.15 -15.59
N ARG A 787 45.92 25.93 -15.60
CA ARG A 787 46.87 25.50 -16.64
C ARG A 787 46.15 25.38 -17.98
N LEU A 788 46.71 26.01 -19.00
CA LEU A 788 46.28 25.88 -20.39
C LEU A 788 46.98 24.69 -21.05
N TYR A 789 46.22 23.89 -21.79
CA TYR A 789 46.74 22.84 -22.65
C TYR A 789 46.66 23.30 -24.11
N THR A 790 47.79 23.27 -24.81
CA THR A 790 47.97 23.73 -26.20
C THR A 790 48.72 22.72 -27.02
#